data_AF-A0A3E0QLU3-F1
#
_entry.id   AF-A0A3E0QLU3-F1
#
_cell.length_a   1.000
_cell.length_b   1.000
_cell.length_c   1.000
_cell.angle_alpha   90.00
_cell.angle_beta   90.00
_cell.angle_gamma   90.00
#
_symmetry.space_group_name_H-M   'P 1'
#
loop_
_entity.id
_entity.type
_entity.pdbx_description
1 polymer ?
#
loop_
_entity_poly.entity_id
_entity_poly.type
_entity_poly.pdbx_seq_one_letter_code
_entity_poly.pdbx_strand_id
1 'polypeptide(L)'
;KGINWANSPFAISNFNTSYAFTESDRRNINIVQDHRIMHTASVNYNYQTRPKNIAPFKNKIQSKQLALIRDFNFYYLPSKVSMRTELRRQLATMQMRNTFDPSIALPVTYNKALTSKRMYDVAYDLSKGLKLDYNATAQSRVDEMPGDPKTQANRDTIIAGLSSLGRPTQFHQTLNVNWQIPVSKLPFMDWTSASVRYSGNYDWQTNSTAALNPKAKPELYFGNRAQNSNNIQFSANANFINFYNQVPFLRKANQGGRPQPVARRGAPQRRGAPKKEGKEEEKEKEKKDSKILLGAARIAMMVRSASLTYAQTNGTLLPGLITNPTYFGMDPSALMSPGLDFVFGRQSDIKALAAANGWLTENTKQPNQFQKTFTENLNFRATVEPWQDFRIQITASKVAGLNSSSIFRYHDPLIDTTLGLPAGFYNFNPMDNGNYSISFLSIGSAFEPIDSSNSPVYDLFLANRNTISQRLRDNKAANDPTYVGNFITAADDSTGTREGYDGYSYNSAEVLVPAFLAAYGGMDPSEVVMNGRPDLPMPNWNVNFNGLMKIPWFKKNFQTFTLTHTYKSMYTMNSYQSNMLLQQRIQNGEPPNNIRNTNGDFLPLEQISQVSIAENFGPFVGLNMRLKNQASLRLDIKRNRQLNLSLVNNQLSDTRGMEVVVGTGYIIKDVSFNIVSDGRPQKITSNLDLKLDFSLRDNQTVIRRIQEGVDQVTAGQRIWSVKASADYMLSSKLTARLYYDQTVSKFKTSNAFPTLNTNAGIAFRFNLAQ
;
A
#
# COMPACT_ATOMS: atom_id res chain seq x y z
N LYS A 1 50.67 -12.95 -15.68
CA LYS A 1 50.31 -12.27 -14.41
C LYS A 1 49.71 -13.33 -13.49
N GLY A 2 50.41 -13.66 -12.39
CA GLY A 2 49.99 -14.71 -11.47
C GLY A 2 48.63 -14.43 -10.83
N ILE A 3 47.86 -15.48 -10.56
CA ILE A 3 46.57 -15.40 -9.87
C ILE A 3 46.85 -14.86 -8.46
N ASN A 4 46.32 -13.67 -8.14
CA ASN A 4 46.43 -13.11 -6.81
C ASN A 4 45.44 -13.82 -5.89
N TRP A 5 45.91 -14.89 -5.24
CA TRP A 5 45.13 -15.73 -4.33
C TRP A 5 44.58 -14.98 -3.11
N ALA A 6 45.16 -13.82 -2.74
CA ALA A 6 44.72 -13.02 -1.60
C ALA A 6 43.30 -12.44 -1.78
N ASN A 7 42.82 -12.27 -3.01
CA ASN A 7 41.46 -11.82 -3.33
C ASN A 7 40.58 -12.95 -3.88
N SER A 8 40.96 -14.21 -3.66
CA SER A 8 40.17 -15.36 -4.08
C SER A 8 38.97 -15.59 -3.15
N PRO A 9 37.81 -16.01 -3.67
CA PRO A 9 36.71 -16.48 -2.81
C PRO A 9 37.15 -17.63 -1.89
N PHE A 10 38.14 -18.43 -2.29
CA PHE A 10 38.63 -19.56 -1.50
C PHE A 10 39.75 -19.20 -0.50
N ALA A 11 40.09 -17.91 -0.35
CA ALA A 11 41.14 -17.50 0.56
C ALA A 11 40.74 -17.76 2.03
N ILE A 12 41.65 -18.38 2.79
CA ILE A 12 41.46 -18.64 4.23
C ILE A 12 41.28 -17.34 5.02
N SER A 13 41.85 -16.23 4.53
CA SER A 13 41.67 -14.89 5.12
C SER A 13 40.23 -14.38 5.16
N ASN A 14 39.31 -15.03 4.43
CA ASN A 14 37.88 -14.71 4.48
C ASN A 14 37.19 -15.31 5.73
N PHE A 15 37.88 -16.18 6.50
CA PHE A 15 37.32 -16.80 7.70
C PHE A 15 37.66 -16.03 8.99
N ASN A 16 36.69 -15.93 9.90
CA ASN A 16 36.82 -15.34 11.22
C ASN A 16 36.07 -16.21 12.25
N THR A 17 36.72 -16.56 13.35
CA THR A 17 36.16 -17.37 14.44
C THR A 17 36.04 -16.54 15.72
N SER A 18 35.00 -16.80 16.51
CA SER A 18 34.81 -16.17 17.81
C SER A 18 34.23 -17.16 18.81
N TYR A 19 34.66 -17.08 20.06
CA TYR A 19 34.19 -17.90 21.16
C TYR A 19 34.00 -17.03 22.41
N ALA A 20 32.87 -17.24 23.09
CA ALA A 20 32.54 -16.57 24.34
C ALA A 20 32.00 -17.59 25.34
N PHE A 21 32.40 -17.42 26.59
CA PHE A 21 31.95 -18.19 27.73
C PHE A 21 31.41 -17.23 28.80
N THR A 22 30.28 -17.58 29.40
CA THR A 22 29.68 -16.82 30.49
C THR A 22 29.11 -17.79 31.50
N GLU A 23 29.43 -17.54 32.77
CA GLU A 23 28.98 -18.32 33.91
C GLU A 23 28.40 -17.38 34.95
N SER A 24 27.28 -17.78 35.55
CA SER A 24 26.62 -17.02 36.59
C SER A 24 26.08 -17.96 37.65
N ASP A 25 26.49 -17.68 38.88
CA ASP A 25 26.06 -18.39 40.07
C ASP A 25 25.28 -17.46 40.98
N ARG A 26 24.15 -17.98 41.49
CA ARG A 26 23.32 -17.28 42.45
C ARG A 26 22.82 -18.24 43.53
N ARG A 27 22.93 -17.78 44.77
CA ARG A 27 22.41 -18.47 45.96
C ARG A 27 21.72 -17.46 46.87
N ASN A 28 20.60 -17.83 47.47
CA ASN A 28 19.93 -17.00 48.47
C ASN A 28 19.17 -17.87 49.49
N ILE A 29 18.32 -17.26 50.31
CA ILE A 29 17.52 -17.96 51.33
C ILE A 29 16.58 -19.01 50.72
N ASN A 30 16.05 -18.77 49.52
CA ASN A 30 15.09 -19.64 48.83
C ASN A 30 15.75 -20.55 47.79
N ILE A 31 16.97 -20.26 47.37
CA ILE A 31 17.67 -20.93 46.26
C ILE A 31 18.94 -21.58 46.81
N VAL A 32 19.04 -22.90 46.69
CA VAL A 32 20.27 -23.65 47.00
C VAL A 32 21.30 -23.41 45.91
N GLN A 33 20.87 -23.49 44.66
CA GLN A 33 21.71 -23.30 43.48
C GLN A 33 20.87 -22.74 42.32
N ASP A 34 21.29 -21.63 41.73
CA ASP A 34 20.89 -21.18 40.39
C ASP A 34 22.19 -20.93 39.62
N HIS A 35 22.56 -21.90 38.81
CA HIS A 35 23.84 -21.94 38.11
C HIS A 35 23.59 -21.99 36.62
N ARG A 36 24.11 -21.01 35.89
CA ARG A 36 23.88 -20.79 34.47
C ARG A 36 25.19 -20.71 33.72
N ILE A 37 25.36 -21.59 32.76
CA ILE A 37 26.50 -21.63 31.84
C ILE A 37 26.01 -21.34 30.43
N MET A 38 26.73 -20.49 29.72
CA MET A 38 26.50 -20.17 28.32
C MET A 38 27.81 -20.23 27.54
N HIS A 39 27.81 -21.01 26.47
CA HIS A 39 28.88 -21.05 25.46
C HIS A 39 28.32 -20.55 24.14
N THR A 40 29.04 -19.63 23.50
CA THR A 40 28.71 -19.15 22.15
C THR A 40 29.96 -19.27 21.29
N ALA A 41 29.92 -20.11 20.27
CA ALA A 41 30.95 -20.23 19.26
C ALA A 41 30.39 -19.76 17.92
N SER A 42 31.18 -19.04 17.12
CA SER A 42 30.79 -18.67 15.77
C SER A 42 31.94 -18.80 14.79
N VAL A 43 31.61 -19.24 13.58
CA VAL A 43 32.49 -19.30 12.42
C VAL A 43 31.85 -18.46 11.33
N ASN A 44 32.58 -17.47 10.84
CA ASN A 44 32.14 -16.54 9.82
C ASN A 44 33.06 -16.68 8.61
N TYR A 45 32.47 -16.74 7.43
CA TYR A 45 33.12 -16.59 6.15
C TYR A 45 32.55 -15.32 5.51
N ASN A 46 33.41 -14.38 5.15
CA ASN A 46 33.00 -13.12 4.52
C ASN A 46 33.93 -12.81 3.35
N TYR A 47 33.42 -13.01 2.15
CA TYR A 47 34.07 -12.64 0.90
C TYR A 47 33.37 -11.42 0.30
N GLN A 48 34.14 -10.37 0.06
CA GLN A 48 33.63 -9.17 -0.60
C GLN A 48 34.63 -8.71 -1.66
N THR A 49 34.13 -8.46 -2.87
CA THR A 49 34.96 -8.04 -3.99
C THR A 49 34.25 -6.99 -4.84
N ARG A 50 35.01 -6.31 -5.69
CA ARG A 50 34.48 -5.42 -6.73
C ARG A 50 34.77 -6.06 -8.08
N PRO A 51 33.89 -6.98 -8.55
CA PRO A 51 34.15 -7.72 -9.77
C PRO A 51 34.25 -6.76 -10.95
N LYS A 52 35.16 -7.04 -11.89
CA LYS A 52 35.30 -6.20 -13.09
C LYS A 52 34.09 -6.40 -13.99
N ASN A 53 33.46 -5.31 -14.39
CA ASN A 53 32.35 -5.32 -15.35
C ASN A 53 32.87 -5.66 -16.76
N ILE A 54 32.41 -6.76 -17.34
CA ILE A 54 32.77 -7.18 -18.70
C ILE A 54 31.72 -6.61 -19.67
N ALA A 55 32.16 -5.84 -20.66
CA ALA A 55 31.30 -5.23 -21.69
C ALA A 55 31.85 -5.53 -23.09
N PRO A 56 31.52 -6.70 -23.69
CA PRO A 56 32.23 -7.24 -24.85
C PRO A 56 32.07 -6.40 -26.13
N PHE A 57 30.94 -5.72 -26.29
CA PHE A 57 30.61 -4.98 -27.52
C PHE A 57 30.92 -3.48 -27.45
N LYS A 58 31.33 -2.97 -26.28
CA LYS A 58 31.50 -1.52 -26.04
C LYS A 58 32.49 -0.86 -27.00
N ASN A 59 33.56 -1.57 -27.39
CA ASN A 59 34.59 -1.06 -28.29
C ASN A 59 34.31 -1.38 -29.78
N LYS A 60 33.45 -2.37 -30.07
CA LYS A 60 33.18 -2.85 -31.44
C LYS A 60 31.97 -2.15 -32.08
N ILE A 61 31.00 -1.72 -31.29
CA ILE A 61 29.78 -1.07 -31.77
C ILE A 61 29.83 0.39 -31.31
N GLN A 62 29.91 1.35 -32.23
CA GLN A 62 29.92 2.79 -31.88
C GLN A 62 28.55 3.46 -32.03
N SER A 63 27.65 2.88 -32.84
CA SER A 63 26.32 3.44 -33.09
C SER A 63 25.53 3.68 -31.80
N LYS A 64 24.92 4.87 -31.71
CA LYS A 64 24.02 5.24 -30.59
C LYS A 64 22.70 4.48 -30.65
N GLN A 65 22.22 4.09 -31.85
CA GLN A 65 20.99 3.31 -32.00
C GLN A 65 21.14 1.87 -31.48
N LEU A 66 22.35 1.30 -31.54
CA LEU A 66 22.64 -0.04 -31.02
C LEU A 66 23.14 -0.01 -29.56
N ALA A 67 22.75 1.00 -28.78
CA ALA A 67 23.20 1.18 -27.40
C ALA A 67 22.84 -0.02 -26.49
N LEU A 68 21.72 -0.71 -26.74
CA LEU A 68 21.34 -1.91 -26.00
C LEU A 68 22.41 -3.01 -26.11
N ILE A 69 22.88 -3.30 -27.33
CA ILE A 69 23.90 -4.32 -27.60
C ILE A 69 25.29 -3.81 -27.20
N ARG A 70 25.63 -2.57 -27.58
CA ARG A 70 26.91 -1.93 -27.24
C ARG A 70 27.17 -1.92 -25.74
N ASP A 71 26.16 -1.55 -24.96
CA ASP A 71 26.26 -1.38 -23.51
C ASP A 71 25.80 -2.64 -22.75
N PHE A 72 25.70 -3.78 -23.44
CA PHE A 72 25.54 -5.08 -22.79
C PHE A 72 26.74 -5.33 -21.87
N ASN A 73 26.44 -5.73 -20.64
CA ASN A 73 27.44 -5.91 -19.62
C ASN A 73 27.01 -6.98 -18.62
N PHE A 74 27.99 -7.66 -18.05
CA PHE A 74 27.77 -8.62 -16.98
C PHE A 74 28.95 -8.66 -16.02
N TYR A 75 28.70 -9.15 -14.81
CA TYR A 75 29.75 -9.52 -13.87
C TYR A 75 29.79 -11.05 -13.75
N TYR A 76 30.98 -11.61 -13.57
CA TYR A 76 31.21 -13.07 -13.55
C TYR A 76 31.35 -13.64 -12.14
N LEU A 77 31.44 -12.79 -11.12
CA LEU A 77 31.53 -13.15 -9.71
C LEU A 77 30.51 -12.35 -8.89
N PRO A 78 29.99 -12.92 -7.79
CA PRO A 78 29.20 -12.16 -6.83
C PRO A 78 30.03 -11.06 -6.19
N SER A 79 29.38 -9.95 -5.82
CA SER A 79 30.03 -8.83 -5.13
C SER A 79 30.23 -9.13 -3.65
N LYS A 80 29.37 -9.97 -3.06
CA LYS A 80 29.48 -10.41 -1.66
C LYS A 80 28.96 -11.84 -1.49
N VAL A 81 29.68 -12.64 -0.71
CA VAL A 81 29.24 -13.93 -0.18
C VAL A 81 29.63 -13.99 1.27
N SER A 82 28.64 -14.08 2.15
CA SER A 82 28.84 -14.19 3.60
C SER A 82 28.06 -15.39 4.13
N MET A 83 28.73 -16.18 4.96
CA MET A 83 28.15 -17.30 5.69
C MET A 83 28.58 -17.19 7.15
N ARG A 84 27.63 -17.24 8.07
CA ARG A 84 27.89 -17.26 9.51
C ARG A 84 27.20 -18.45 10.13
N THR A 85 27.94 -19.26 10.86
CA THR A 85 27.41 -20.34 11.69
C THR A 85 27.68 -20.00 13.13
N GLU A 86 26.64 -19.96 13.95
CA GLU A 86 26.71 -19.70 15.39
C GLU A 86 26.15 -20.91 16.13
N LEU A 87 26.93 -21.47 17.04
CA LEU A 87 26.53 -22.52 17.96
C LEU A 87 26.44 -21.92 19.36
N ARG A 88 25.25 -21.96 19.96
CA ARG A 88 24.99 -21.47 21.30
C ARG A 88 24.49 -22.60 22.18
N ARG A 89 25.21 -22.87 23.26
CA ARG A 89 24.81 -23.81 24.31
C ARG A 89 24.47 -23.03 25.58
N GLN A 90 23.27 -23.22 26.10
CA GLN A 90 22.84 -22.70 27.39
C GLN A 90 22.44 -23.87 28.28
N LEU A 91 23.02 -23.90 29.48
CA LEU A 91 22.68 -24.82 30.54
C LEU A 91 22.34 -24.00 31.79
N ALA A 92 21.11 -24.09 32.26
CA ALA A 92 20.69 -23.53 33.54
C ALA A 92 20.23 -24.65 34.45
N THR A 93 20.75 -24.65 35.67
CA THR A 93 20.40 -25.59 36.74
C THR A 93 19.83 -24.79 37.90
N MET A 94 18.67 -25.20 38.39
CA MET A 94 18.00 -24.51 39.49
C MET A 94 17.49 -25.50 40.52
N GLN A 95 17.87 -25.27 41.77
CA GLN A 95 17.43 -26.02 42.93
C GLN A 95 16.91 -25.06 43.99
N MET A 96 15.63 -25.21 44.34
CA MET A 96 15.01 -24.46 45.43
C MET A 96 15.41 -25.05 46.78
N ARG A 97 15.46 -24.21 47.80
CA ARG A 97 15.69 -24.62 49.18
C ARG A 97 14.36 -24.96 49.82
N ASN A 98 14.31 -26.12 50.49
CA ASN A 98 13.22 -26.39 51.41
C ASN A 98 13.44 -25.55 52.68
N THR A 99 12.61 -24.55 52.89
CA THR A 99 12.66 -23.68 54.08
C THR A 99 11.94 -24.27 55.29
N PHE A 100 11.15 -25.33 55.09
CA PHE A 100 10.40 -26.01 56.16
C PHE A 100 11.22 -27.15 56.79
N ASP A 101 11.81 -28.02 55.96
CA ASP A 101 12.66 -29.11 56.41
C ASP A 101 13.98 -29.15 55.61
N PRO A 102 15.10 -28.68 56.18
CA PRO A 102 16.41 -28.69 55.52
C PRO A 102 16.96 -30.09 55.21
N SER A 103 16.42 -31.15 55.83
CA SER A 103 16.85 -32.54 55.58
C SER A 103 16.31 -33.11 54.26
N ILE A 104 15.24 -32.50 53.71
CA ILE A 104 14.61 -32.92 52.46
C ILE A 104 15.03 -31.98 51.33
N ALA A 105 15.86 -32.47 50.41
CA ALA A 105 16.28 -31.73 49.23
C ALA A 105 15.19 -31.73 48.14
N LEU A 106 14.80 -30.54 47.67
CA LEU A 106 13.93 -30.40 46.50
C LEU A 106 14.68 -30.80 45.23
N PRO A 107 13.98 -31.31 44.19
CA PRO A 107 14.61 -31.78 42.97
C PRO A 107 15.28 -30.63 42.19
N VAL A 108 16.39 -30.96 41.54
CA VAL A 108 17.09 -30.05 40.63
C VAL A 108 16.36 -30.02 39.29
N THR A 109 16.11 -28.82 38.79
CA THR A 109 15.54 -28.59 37.46
C THR A 109 16.64 -28.18 36.48
N TYR A 110 16.57 -28.71 35.26
CA TYR A 110 17.53 -28.46 34.19
C TYR A 110 16.82 -27.79 33.02
N ASN A 111 17.34 -26.65 32.57
CA ASN A 111 16.93 -26.01 31.33
C ASN A 111 18.13 -26.00 30.36
N LYS A 112 17.97 -26.69 29.24
CA LYS A 112 19.05 -27.00 28.30
C LYS A 112 18.65 -26.58 26.89
N ALA A 113 19.51 -25.80 26.25
CA ALA A 113 19.33 -25.38 24.87
C ALA A 113 20.68 -25.37 24.14
N LEU A 114 20.86 -26.32 23.22
CA LEU A 114 21.95 -26.31 22.24
C LEU A 114 21.36 -25.98 20.87
N THR A 115 21.61 -24.75 20.41
CA THR A 115 21.04 -24.21 19.16
C THR A 115 22.14 -23.85 18.19
N SER A 116 21.93 -24.19 16.92
CA SER A 116 22.78 -23.80 15.79
C SER A 116 22.01 -22.83 14.90
N LYS A 117 22.62 -21.70 14.54
CA LYS A 117 22.06 -20.69 13.65
C LYS A 117 23.03 -20.46 12.50
N ARG A 118 22.58 -20.76 11.28
CA ARG A 118 23.32 -20.52 10.04
C ARG A 118 22.68 -19.35 9.31
N MET A 119 23.48 -18.39 8.88
CA MET A 119 23.06 -17.19 8.16
C MET A 119 23.85 -17.11 6.86
N TYR A 120 23.16 -16.84 5.77
CA TYR A 120 23.71 -16.73 4.42
C TYR A 120 23.29 -15.39 3.83
N ASP A 121 24.21 -14.71 3.18
CA ASP A 121 24.02 -13.42 2.51
C ASP A 121 24.85 -13.44 1.22
N VAL A 122 24.18 -13.42 0.08
CA VAL A 122 24.79 -13.46 -1.25
C VAL A 122 24.25 -12.28 -2.04
N ALA A 123 25.13 -11.34 -2.39
CA ALA A 123 24.83 -10.26 -3.30
C ALA A 123 25.52 -10.52 -4.63
N TYR A 124 24.73 -10.63 -5.70
CA TYR A 124 25.21 -10.84 -7.06
C TYR A 124 24.60 -9.81 -8.02
N ASP A 125 25.43 -8.83 -8.38
CA ASP A 125 25.14 -7.92 -9.49
C ASP A 125 25.36 -8.68 -10.82
N LEU A 126 24.34 -9.30 -11.41
CA LEU A 126 24.47 -9.99 -12.72
C LEU A 126 24.86 -9.01 -13.84
N SER A 127 24.36 -7.78 -13.77
CA SER A 127 24.75 -6.65 -14.63
C SER A 127 24.55 -5.33 -13.87
N LYS A 128 24.94 -4.20 -14.47
CA LYS A 128 24.63 -2.87 -13.90
C LYS A 128 23.14 -2.62 -13.66
N GLY A 129 22.28 -3.28 -14.43
CA GLY A 129 20.82 -3.12 -14.36
C GLY A 129 20.10 -4.28 -13.68
N LEU A 130 20.75 -5.41 -13.40
CA LEU A 130 20.13 -6.60 -12.80
C LEU A 130 20.92 -7.00 -11.56
N LYS A 131 20.29 -6.86 -10.39
CA LYS A 131 20.88 -7.20 -9.10
C LYS A 131 20.06 -8.28 -8.41
N LEU A 132 20.75 -9.25 -7.83
CA LEU A 132 20.17 -10.34 -7.06
C LEU A 132 20.76 -10.28 -5.65
N ASP A 133 19.90 -10.23 -4.64
CA ASP A 133 20.28 -10.32 -3.24
C ASP A 133 19.53 -11.50 -2.60
N TYR A 134 20.27 -12.50 -2.14
CA TYR A 134 19.72 -13.67 -1.46
C TYR A 134 20.18 -13.69 0.00
N ASN A 135 19.22 -13.78 0.91
CA ASN A 135 19.46 -13.89 2.33
C ASN A 135 18.74 -15.12 2.87
N ALA A 136 19.38 -15.90 3.73
CA ALA A 136 18.75 -17.04 4.38
C ALA A 136 19.23 -17.21 5.82
N THR A 137 18.35 -17.69 6.69
CA THR A 137 18.64 -18.06 8.07
C THR A 137 18.06 -19.43 8.35
N ALA A 138 18.90 -20.39 8.69
CA ALA A 138 18.51 -21.72 9.13
C ALA A 138 18.83 -21.89 10.61
N GLN A 139 17.79 -22.09 11.43
CA GLN A 139 17.90 -22.39 12.85
C GLN A 139 17.64 -23.87 13.09
N SER A 140 18.46 -24.47 13.93
CA SER A 140 18.40 -25.88 14.27
C SER A 140 18.67 -26.05 15.76
N ARG A 141 18.11 -27.11 16.36
CA ARG A 141 18.33 -27.49 17.75
C ARG A 141 18.96 -28.88 17.78
N VAL A 142 20.02 -29.02 18.56
CA VAL A 142 20.54 -30.33 18.94
C VAL A 142 19.77 -30.76 20.18
N ASP A 143 19.04 -31.86 20.05
CA ASP A 143 18.25 -32.40 21.14
C ASP A 143 19.17 -33.08 22.17
N GLU A 144 18.82 -32.97 23.45
CA GLU A 144 19.54 -33.55 24.59
C GLU A 144 18.59 -34.47 25.37
N MET A 145 19.12 -35.53 26.01
CA MET A 145 18.32 -36.43 26.85
C MET A 145 17.79 -35.71 28.10
N PRO A 146 16.65 -36.12 28.69
CA PRO A 146 16.18 -35.56 29.96
C PRO A 146 17.17 -35.75 31.12
N GLY A 147 17.11 -34.87 32.13
CA GLY A 147 17.94 -34.99 33.34
C GLY A 147 19.34 -34.39 33.23
N ASP A 148 20.29 -34.90 34.03
CA ASP A 148 21.66 -34.36 34.12
C ASP A 148 22.39 -34.46 32.76
N PRO A 149 22.92 -33.33 32.23
CA PRO A 149 23.64 -33.32 30.96
C PRO A 149 24.97 -34.10 30.97
N LYS A 150 25.52 -34.47 32.13
CA LYS A 150 26.85 -35.09 32.26
C LYS A 150 26.90 -36.57 31.89
N THR A 151 25.75 -37.23 31.73
CA THR A 151 25.67 -38.65 31.39
C THR A 151 26.32 -38.97 30.03
N GLN A 152 26.93 -40.16 29.91
CA GLN A 152 27.59 -40.58 28.66
C GLN A 152 26.59 -40.65 27.50
N ALA A 153 25.40 -41.22 27.73
CA ALA A 153 24.34 -41.29 26.72
C ALA A 153 23.91 -39.92 26.19
N ASN A 154 23.88 -38.88 27.04
CA ASN A 154 23.59 -37.51 26.59
C ASN A 154 24.73 -36.94 25.74
N ARG A 155 25.99 -37.24 26.07
CA ARG A 155 27.15 -36.81 25.25
C ARG A 155 27.10 -37.44 23.87
N ASP A 156 26.81 -38.74 23.79
CA ASP A 156 26.69 -39.45 22.52
C ASP A 156 25.54 -38.86 21.66
N THR A 157 24.42 -38.51 22.30
CA THR A 157 23.29 -37.82 21.66
C THR A 157 23.68 -36.44 21.12
N ILE A 158 24.40 -35.64 21.91
CA ILE A 158 24.90 -34.32 21.49
C ILE A 158 25.86 -34.45 20.30
N ILE A 159 26.79 -35.41 20.34
CA ILE A 159 27.77 -35.64 19.27
C ILE A 159 27.05 -36.01 17.97
N ALA A 160 26.09 -36.94 18.02
CA ALA A 160 25.27 -37.32 16.86
C ALA A 160 24.40 -36.15 16.34
N GLY A 161 23.89 -35.31 17.23
CA GLY A 161 23.14 -34.12 16.84
C GLY A 161 24.03 -33.04 16.21
N LEU A 162 25.27 -32.87 16.69
CA LEU A 162 26.23 -31.93 16.11
C LEU A 162 26.71 -32.38 14.72
N SER A 163 26.90 -33.68 14.50
CA SER A 163 27.28 -34.20 13.18
C SER A 163 26.18 -34.00 12.12
N SER A 164 24.91 -34.03 12.53
CA SER A 164 23.75 -33.74 11.68
C SER A 164 23.36 -32.24 11.65
N LEU A 165 24.14 -31.37 12.29
CA LEU A 165 23.88 -29.93 12.46
C LEU A 165 22.56 -29.59 13.19
N GLY A 166 21.99 -30.58 13.89
CA GLY A 166 20.76 -30.47 14.66
C GLY A 166 19.49 -30.57 13.81
N ARG A 167 18.37 -30.82 14.49
CA ARG A 167 17.03 -30.84 13.89
C ARG A 167 16.60 -29.41 13.52
N PRO A 168 16.14 -29.14 12.30
CA PRO A 168 15.69 -27.80 11.92
C PRO A 168 14.48 -27.37 12.75
N THR A 169 14.49 -26.13 13.22
CA THR A 169 13.38 -25.53 13.97
C THR A 169 12.69 -24.41 13.20
N GLN A 170 13.48 -23.64 12.46
CA GLN A 170 13.00 -22.56 11.62
C GLN A 170 13.94 -22.39 10.43
N PHE A 171 13.38 -22.10 9.26
CA PHE A 171 14.13 -21.66 8.10
C PHE A 171 13.43 -20.44 7.51
N HIS A 172 14.19 -19.41 7.20
CA HIS A 172 13.69 -18.20 6.56
C HIS A 172 14.62 -17.83 5.41
N GLN A 173 14.07 -17.42 4.27
CA GLN A 173 14.86 -16.85 3.20
C GLN A 173 14.13 -15.72 2.47
N THR A 174 14.91 -14.83 1.89
CA THR A 174 14.46 -13.73 1.04
C THR A 174 15.34 -13.67 -0.21
N LEU A 175 14.70 -13.72 -1.38
CA LEU A 175 15.30 -13.43 -2.67
C LEU A 175 14.77 -12.09 -3.17
N ASN A 176 15.65 -11.10 -3.32
CA ASN A 176 15.35 -9.85 -4.00
C ASN A 176 15.99 -9.85 -5.39
N VAL A 177 15.22 -9.58 -6.43
CA VAL A 177 15.71 -9.34 -7.79
C VAL A 177 15.27 -7.95 -8.21
N ASN A 178 16.24 -7.07 -8.44
CA ASN A 178 16.01 -5.70 -8.90
C ASN A 178 16.49 -5.58 -10.34
N TRP A 179 15.57 -5.36 -11.27
CA TRP A 179 15.87 -5.21 -12.69
C TRP A 179 15.46 -3.83 -13.21
N GLN A 180 16.44 -2.97 -13.44
CA GLN A 180 16.28 -1.76 -14.24
C GLN A 180 16.29 -2.14 -15.72
N ILE A 181 15.10 -2.19 -16.32
CA ILE A 181 14.95 -2.54 -17.73
C ILE A 181 15.61 -1.43 -18.57
N PRO A 182 16.56 -1.77 -19.47
CA PRO A 182 17.29 -0.80 -20.27
C PRO A 182 16.46 -0.21 -21.43
N VAL A 183 15.18 0.10 -21.20
CA VAL A 183 14.27 0.68 -22.21
C VAL A 183 14.83 2.00 -22.75
N SER A 184 15.48 2.81 -21.90
CA SER A 184 16.14 4.05 -22.29
C SER A 184 17.31 3.87 -23.27
N LYS A 185 17.81 2.64 -23.44
CA LYS A 185 18.85 2.30 -24.43
C LYS A 185 18.28 1.94 -25.80
N LEU A 186 16.95 1.77 -25.93
CA LEU A 186 16.33 1.60 -27.24
C LEU A 186 16.37 2.94 -28.01
N PRO A 187 16.49 2.91 -29.35
CA PRO A 187 16.45 4.12 -30.16
C PRO A 187 15.22 4.98 -29.84
N PHE A 188 15.44 6.29 -29.66
CA PHE A 188 14.38 7.28 -29.40
C PHE A 188 13.60 7.12 -28.07
N MET A 189 14.01 6.23 -27.17
CA MET A 189 13.32 5.93 -25.91
C MET A 189 14.00 6.47 -24.64
N ASP A 190 14.97 7.39 -24.76
CA ASP A 190 15.72 7.97 -23.62
C ASP A 190 14.87 8.76 -22.61
N TRP A 191 13.61 9.01 -22.95
CA TRP A 191 12.59 9.64 -22.11
C TRP A 191 11.85 8.67 -21.20
N THR A 192 12.03 7.37 -21.39
CA THR A 192 11.37 6.32 -20.60
C THR A 192 12.33 5.65 -19.64
N SER A 193 11.82 5.21 -18.50
CA SER A 193 12.51 4.31 -17.57
C SER A 193 11.52 3.30 -17.04
N ALA A 194 11.95 2.05 -16.93
CA ALA A 194 11.13 0.99 -16.36
C ALA A 194 12.00 0.14 -15.44
N SER A 195 11.43 -0.25 -14.29
CA SER A 195 12.06 -1.14 -13.34
C SER A 195 11.07 -2.18 -12.85
N VAL A 196 11.55 -3.41 -12.68
CA VAL A 196 10.85 -4.51 -12.04
C VAL A 196 11.61 -4.87 -10.78
N ARG A 197 10.91 -4.96 -9.65
CA ARG A 197 11.43 -5.52 -8.41
C ARG A 197 10.60 -6.75 -8.07
N TYR A 198 11.29 -7.85 -7.83
CA TYR A 198 10.71 -9.09 -7.32
C TYR A 198 11.31 -9.37 -5.94
N SER A 199 10.47 -9.63 -4.94
CA SER A 199 10.90 -10.10 -3.63
C SER A 199 10.14 -11.36 -3.30
N GLY A 200 10.81 -12.51 -3.22
CA GLY A 200 10.24 -13.77 -2.75
C GLY A 200 10.71 -14.05 -1.33
N ASN A 201 9.80 -14.37 -0.41
CA ASN A 201 10.15 -14.86 0.91
C ASN A 201 9.60 -16.27 1.10
N TYR A 202 10.33 -17.08 1.85
CA TYR A 202 9.89 -18.39 2.27
C TYR A 202 10.27 -18.63 3.72
N ASP A 203 9.30 -19.11 4.47
CA ASP A 203 9.40 -19.43 5.89
C ASP A 203 8.96 -20.87 6.09
N TRP A 204 9.72 -21.61 6.88
CA TRP A 204 9.36 -22.93 7.37
C TRP A 204 9.55 -22.97 8.87
N GLN A 205 8.60 -23.56 9.58
CA GLN A 205 8.65 -23.67 11.04
C GLN A 205 8.19 -25.06 11.47
N THR A 206 8.97 -25.66 12.37
CA THR A 206 8.62 -26.96 12.96
C THR A 206 7.55 -26.84 14.04
N ASN A 207 6.80 -27.91 14.25
CA ASN A 207 5.89 -28.03 15.38
C ASN A 207 6.63 -28.46 16.66
N SER A 208 5.96 -28.39 17.81
CA SER A 208 6.50 -28.87 19.09
C SER A 208 6.89 -30.34 18.99
N THR A 209 7.98 -30.74 19.65
CA THR A 209 8.46 -32.14 19.65
C THR A 209 7.43 -33.14 20.14
N ALA A 210 6.52 -32.72 21.04
CA ALA A 210 5.41 -33.53 21.50
C ALA A 210 4.41 -33.90 20.39
N ALA A 211 4.37 -33.11 19.32
CA ALA A 211 3.51 -33.24 18.14
C ALA A 211 4.27 -33.79 16.91
N LEU A 212 5.56 -34.12 17.03
CA LEU A 212 6.39 -34.63 15.92
C LEU A 212 6.44 -36.17 15.85
N ASN A 213 5.91 -36.89 16.85
CA ASN A 213 5.95 -38.36 16.86
C ASN A 213 4.58 -38.95 16.44
N PRO A 214 4.44 -39.44 15.19
CA PRO A 214 3.19 -39.99 14.69
C PRO A 214 2.78 -41.29 15.40
N LYS A 215 3.74 -42.07 15.93
CA LYS A 215 3.47 -43.35 16.60
C LYS A 215 2.99 -43.17 18.04
N ALA A 216 3.55 -42.21 18.76
CA ALA A 216 3.21 -42.00 20.16
C ALA A 216 1.90 -41.22 20.36
N LYS A 217 1.64 -40.22 19.49
CA LYS A 217 0.44 -39.36 19.56
C LYS A 217 -0.04 -38.99 18.16
N PRO A 218 -0.65 -39.92 17.41
CA PRO A 218 -1.10 -39.67 16.03
C PRO A 218 -2.08 -38.50 15.93
N GLU A 219 -2.93 -38.31 16.94
CA GLU A 219 -3.91 -37.23 16.99
C GLU A 219 -3.28 -35.82 17.03
N LEU A 220 -2.06 -35.69 17.56
CA LEU A 220 -1.33 -34.42 17.65
C LEU A 220 -0.34 -34.22 16.50
N TYR A 221 -0.25 -35.16 15.56
CA TYR A 221 0.69 -35.09 14.44
C TYR A 221 0.19 -34.16 13.33
N PHE A 222 0.27 -32.85 13.59
CA PHE A 222 -0.20 -31.81 12.68
C PHE A 222 0.84 -31.38 11.64
N GLY A 223 2.01 -32.00 11.60
CA GLY A 223 3.12 -31.58 10.73
C GLY A 223 3.63 -30.16 11.01
N ASN A 224 4.57 -29.73 10.17
CA ASN A 224 5.21 -28.43 10.15
C ASN A 224 4.40 -27.45 9.28
N ARG A 225 4.79 -26.18 9.29
CA ARG A 225 4.16 -25.14 8.47
C ARG A 225 5.18 -24.53 7.53
N ALA A 226 4.81 -24.34 6.27
CA ALA A 226 5.56 -23.51 5.35
C ALA A 226 4.71 -22.35 4.84
N GLN A 227 5.34 -21.20 4.71
CA GLN A 227 4.75 -19.99 4.19
C GLN A 227 5.63 -19.46 3.08
N ASN A 228 4.99 -18.93 2.05
CA ASN A 228 5.63 -18.22 0.96
C ASN A 228 4.96 -16.86 0.84
N SER A 229 5.73 -15.83 0.53
CA SER A 229 5.20 -14.59 -0.05
C SER A 229 5.99 -14.16 -1.27
N ASN A 230 5.34 -13.45 -2.18
CA ASN A 230 6.03 -12.67 -3.20
C ASN A 230 5.51 -11.23 -3.22
N ASN A 231 6.36 -10.32 -3.69
CA ASN A 231 6.01 -8.96 -4.01
C ASN A 231 6.63 -8.61 -5.36
N ILE A 232 5.79 -8.33 -6.35
CA ILE A 232 6.16 -7.94 -7.69
C ILE A 232 5.78 -6.48 -7.86
N GLN A 233 6.79 -5.61 -8.00
CA GLN A 233 6.60 -4.18 -8.22
C GLN A 233 7.15 -3.78 -9.58
N PHE A 234 6.26 -3.37 -10.47
CA PHE A 234 6.59 -2.73 -11.72
C PHE A 234 6.47 -1.21 -11.58
N SER A 235 7.47 -0.48 -12.04
CA SER A 235 7.44 0.99 -12.07
C SER A 235 7.92 1.48 -13.42
N ALA A 236 7.07 2.23 -14.12
CA ALA A 236 7.39 2.87 -15.38
C ALA A 236 7.25 4.38 -15.22
N ASN A 237 8.23 5.13 -15.72
CA ASN A 237 8.20 6.58 -15.76
C ASN A 237 8.55 7.05 -17.17
N ALA A 238 7.80 8.03 -17.63
CA ALA A 238 7.95 8.72 -18.90
C ALA A 238 8.14 10.21 -18.63
N ASN A 239 9.27 10.76 -19.08
CA ASN A 239 9.57 12.19 -19.06
C ASN A 239 9.51 12.74 -20.49
N PHE A 240 8.32 13.11 -20.93
CA PHE A 240 8.07 13.60 -22.27
C PHE A 240 8.84 14.88 -22.61
N ILE A 241 9.31 15.65 -21.61
CA ILE A 241 10.21 16.79 -21.88
C ILE A 241 11.47 16.32 -22.61
N ASN A 242 12.03 15.17 -22.25
CA ASN A 242 13.18 14.59 -22.95
C ASN A 242 12.81 14.14 -24.36
N PHE A 243 11.64 13.50 -24.53
CA PHE A 243 11.14 13.06 -25.83
C PHE A 243 11.01 14.24 -26.80
N TYR A 244 10.35 15.31 -26.37
CA TYR A 244 10.17 16.51 -27.16
C TYR A 244 11.50 17.20 -27.47
N ASN A 245 12.46 17.16 -26.56
CA ASN A 245 13.78 17.74 -26.78
C ASN A 245 14.63 16.99 -27.83
N GLN A 246 14.24 15.76 -28.22
CA GLN A 246 14.89 15.05 -29.32
C GLN A 246 14.63 15.73 -30.67
N VAL A 247 13.49 16.40 -30.84
CA VAL A 247 13.15 17.15 -32.05
C VAL A 247 13.65 18.60 -31.90
N PRO A 248 14.59 19.10 -32.73
CA PRO A 248 15.19 20.42 -32.55
C PRO A 248 14.19 21.59 -32.53
N PHE A 249 13.12 21.51 -33.32
CA PHE A 249 12.04 22.49 -33.35
C PHE A 249 11.27 22.53 -32.02
N LEU A 250 10.88 21.36 -31.50
CA LEU A 250 10.16 21.23 -30.23
C LEU A 250 11.04 21.62 -29.04
N ARG A 251 12.35 21.33 -29.09
CA ARG A 251 13.33 21.79 -28.10
C ARG A 251 13.36 23.32 -28.00
N LYS A 252 13.38 24.04 -29.13
CA LYS A 252 13.30 25.51 -29.15
C LYS A 252 11.98 26.00 -28.53
N ALA A 253 10.87 25.32 -28.81
CA ALA A 253 9.56 25.64 -28.26
C ALA A 253 9.48 25.43 -26.73
N ASN A 254 10.09 24.36 -26.20
CA ASN A 254 10.18 24.05 -24.77
C ASN A 254 11.14 24.97 -24.00
N GLN A 255 12.30 25.31 -24.58
CA GLN A 255 13.29 26.20 -23.95
C GLN A 255 12.84 27.67 -23.92
N GLY A 256 11.77 28.00 -24.65
CA GLY A 256 10.97 29.23 -24.53
C GLY A 256 11.77 30.43 -24.05
N GLY A 257 12.61 30.99 -24.92
CA GLY A 257 13.27 32.29 -24.75
C GLY A 257 13.60 32.65 -23.30
N ARG A 258 14.36 31.81 -22.57
CA ARG A 258 15.07 32.34 -21.39
C ARG A 258 15.97 33.45 -21.93
N PRO A 259 15.83 34.71 -21.47
CA PRO A 259 16.90 35.66 -21.69
C PRO A 259 18.14 34.98 -21.10
N GLN A 260 19.18 34.78 -21.91
CA GLN A 260 20.48 34.46 -21.36
C GLN A 260 20.71 35.44 -20.21
N PRO A 261 21.20 34.98 -19.04
CA PRO A 261 21.60 35.92 -18.01
C PRO A 261 22.61 36.85 -18.68
N VAL A 262 22.20 38.10 -18.90
CA VAL A 262 23.09 39.14 -19.38
C VAL A 262 24.21 39.14 -18.36
N ALA A 263 25.39 38.70 -18.78
CA ALA A 263 26.57 38.74 -17.95
C ALA A 263 26.65 40.16 -17.39
N ARG A 264 26.51 40.29 -16.05
CA ARG A 264 26.68 41.56 -15.36
C ARG A 264 28.04 42.11 -15.81
N ARG A 265 28.00 43.16 -16.62
CA ARG A 265 29.14 44.02 -16.93
C ARG A 265 29.61 44.58 -15.58
N GLY A 266 30.65 43.98 -15.04
CA GLY A 266 31.22 44.33 -13.74
C GLY A 266 32.57 43.66 -13.47
N ALA A 267 33.28 43.24 -14.52
CA ALA A 267 34.68 42.85 -14.41
C ALA A 267 35.56 43.96 -15.02
N PRO A 268 36.63 44.42 -14.33
CA PRO A 268 37.50 45.48 -14.84
C PRO A 268 38.18 45.05 -16.15
N GLN A 269 38.13 45.93 -17.17
CA GLN A 269 38.86 45.75 -18.42
C GLN A 269 40.37 45.71 -18.16
N ARG A 270 41.03 44.61 -18.55
CA ARG A 270 42.47 44.63 -18.86
C ARG A 270 42.66 45.43 -20.16
N ARG A 271 43.49 46.48 -20.08
CA ARG A 271 43.97 47.28 -21.21
C ARG A 271 44.78 46.40 -22.17
N GLY A 272 44.48 46.50 -23.47
CA GLY A 272 45.37 46.09 -24.55
C GLY A 272 44.79 45.08 -25.54
N ALA A 273 43.95 45.53 -26.47
CA ALA A 273 43.80 44.95 -27.81
C ALA A 273 43.06 45.95 -28.74
N PRO A 274 43.43 46.07 -30.03
CA PRO A 274 42.95 47.15 -30.89
C PRO A 274 41.52 46.94 -31.40
N LYS A 275 40.79 48.05 -31.50
CA LYS A 275 39.46 48.15 -32.13
C LYS A 275 39.55 47.82 -33.63
N LYS A 276 38.68 46.91 -34.09
CA LYS A 276 38.19 46.90 -35.47
C LYS A 276 36.74 47.37 -35.45
N GLU A 277 36.50 48.48 -36.13
CA GLU A 277 35.17 49.00 -36.43
C GLU A 277 34.54 48.28 -37.63
N GLY A 278 33.20 48.26 -37.62
CA GLY A 278 32.38 48.23 -38.83
C GLY A 278 32.09 46.86 -39.44
N LYS A 279 30.92 46.29 -39.11
CA LYS A 279 30.03 45.74 -40.14
C LYS A 279 28.57 45.79 -39.69
N GLU A 280 27.75 46.11 -40.66
CA GLU A 280 26.40 46.67 -40.56
C GLU A 280 25.35 45.72 -39.99
N GLU A 281 24.29 46.34 -39.50
CA GLU A 281 23.01 45.74 -39.14
C GLU A 281 22.39 45.00 -40.33
N GLU A 282 22.43 43.67 -40.33
CA GLU A 282 21.39 42.90 -40.99
C GLU A 282 20.23 42.67 -40.00
N LYS A 283 19.16 43.44 -40.20
CA LYS A 283 17.84 43.15 -39.65
C LYS A 283 17.38 41.79 -40.19
N GLU A 284 17.65 40.72 -39.44
CA GLU A 284 16.92 39.47 -39.62
C GLU A 284 15.44 39.74 -39.37
N LYS A 285 14.66 39.72 -40.45
CA LYS A 285 13.20 39.69 -40.43
C LYS A 285 12.75 38.58 -39.50
N GLU A 286 12.27 38.94 -38.31
CA GLU A 286 11.51 38.04 -37.46
C GLU A 286 10.37 37.43 -38.30
N LYS A 287 10.51 36.15 -38.65
CA LYS A 287 9.40 35.35 -39.20
C LYS A 287 8.29 35.29 -38.15
N LYS A 288 7.35 36.22 -38.27
CA LYS A 288 6.12 36.38 -37.47
C LYS A 288 5.25 35.10 -37.47
N ASP A 289 5.45 34.21 -38.43
CA ASP A 289 4.75 32.91 -38.55
C ASP A 289 5.17 31.85 -37.52
N SER A 290 6.24 32.08 -36.75
CA SER A 290 6.68 31.11 -35.74
C SER A 290 5.82 31.09 -34.47
N LYS A 291 5.13 32.19 -34.10
CA LYS A 291 4.41 32.25 -32.80
C LYS A 291 3.20 31.32 -32.74
N ILE A 292 2.46 31.19 -33.83
CA ILE A 292 1.27 30.31 -33.90
C ILE A 292 1.71 28.84 -33.97
N LEU A 293 2.69 28.52 -34.82
CA LEU A 293 3.29 27.18 -34.92
C LEU A 293 3.94 26.72 -33.61
N LEU A 294 4.65 27.62 -32.90
CA LEU A 294 5.23 27.34 -31.58
C LEU A 294 4.14 27.17 -30.51
N GLY A 295 3.02 27.88 -30.62
CA GLY A 295 1.85 27.71 -29.75
C GLY A 295 1.18 26.34 -29.94
N ALA A 296 0.90 25.96 -31.19
CA ALA A 296 0.34 24.64 -31.54
C ALA A 296 1.27 23.50 -31.10
N ALA A 297 2.58 23.65 -31.32
CA ALA A 297 3.58 22.68 -30.87
C ALA A 297 3.61 22.53 -29.35
N ARG A 298 3.38 23.60 -28.57
CA ARG A 298 3.31 23.54 -27.10
C ARG A 298 2.10 22.77 -26.60
N ILE A 299 0.95 22.94 -27.26
CA ILE A 299 -0.26 22.16 -26.96
C ILE A 299 -0.01 20.68 -27.28
N ALA A 300 0.63 20.37 -28.42
CA ALA A 300 1.03 18.99 -28.74
C ALA A 300 2.03 18.41 -27.70
N MET A 301 2.81 19.27 -27.04
CA MET A 301 3.74 18.92 -25.97
C MET A 301 3.14 19.04 -24.56
N MET A 302 1.80 18.99 -24.43
CA MET A 302 1.13 19.22 -23.15
C MET A 302 1.53 18.20 -22.09
N VAL A 303 1.71 16.92 -22.43
CA VAL A 303 2.05 15.90 -21.43
C VAL A 303 3.51 16.09 -21.02
N ARG A 304 3.77 16.42 -19.76
CA ARG A 304 5.15 16.63 -19.25
C ARG A 304 5.76 15.35 -18.72
N SER A 305 5.00 14.59 -17.95
CA SER A 305 5.45 13.34 -17.35
C SER A 305 4.29 12.40 -17.07
N ALA A 306 4.53 11.10 -17.15
CA ALA A 306 3.62 10.07 -16.69
C ALA A 306 4.39 9.02 -15.88
N SER A 307 3.77 8.49 -14.83
CA SER A 307 4.31 7.44 -13.98
C SER A 307 3.23 6.41 -13.68
N LEU A 308 3.58 5.15 -13.84
CA LEU A 308 2.74 3.99 -13.56
C LEU A 308 3.47 3.12 -12.55
N THR A 309 2.82 2.83 -11.42
CA THR A 309 3.29 1.85 -10.44
C THR A 309 2.24 0.76 -10.31
N TYR A 310 2.65 -0.48 -10.50
CA TYR A 310 1.84 -1.66 -10.27
C TYR A 310 2.57 -2.54 -9.25
N ALA A 311 1.91 -2.88 -8.17
CA ALA A 311 2.43 -3.76 -7.15
C ALA A 311 1.43 -4.88 -6.86
N GLN A 312 1.92 -6.12 -6.93
CA GLN A 312 1.16 -7.31 -6.58
C GLN A 312 1.90 -8.03 -5.46
N THR A 313 1.23 -8.22 -4.33
CA THR A 313 1.73 -9.00 -3.21
C THR A 313 0.89 -10.25 -3.08
N ASN A 314 1.52 -11.41 -3.09
CA ASN A 314 0.85 -12.68 -2.85
C ASN A 314 1.47 -13.41 -1.66
N GLY A 315 0.70 -14.30 -1.05
CA GLY A 315 1.17 -15.15 0.02
C GLY A 315 0.39 -16.45 0.08
N THR A 316 1.06 -17.53 0.46
CA THR A 316 0.45 -18.84 0.69
C THR A 316 1.01 -19.43 1.97
N LEU A 317 0.14 -19.91 2.85
CA LEU A 317 0.47 -20.67 4.06
C LEU A 317 -0.02 -22.11 3.88
N LEU A 318 0.91 -23.06 3.91
CA LEU A 318 0.64 -24.49 3.86
C LEU A 318 0.96 -25.15 5.22
N PRO A 319 -0.06 -25.55 5.98
CA PRO A 319 0.12 -26.38 7.16
C PRO A 319 0.26 -27.86 6.79
N GLY A 320 0.77 -28.67 7.73
CA GLY A 320 0.74 -30.12 7.61
C GLY A 320 1.98 -30.75 6.97
N LEU A 321 3.01 -29.98 6.63
CA LEU A 321 4.19 -30.51 5.96
C LEU A 321 5.01 -31.43 6.86
N ILE A 322 5.36 -32.62 6.38
CA ILE A 322 6.18 -33.59 7.14
C ILE A 322 7.66 -33.58 6.73
N THR A 323 8.04 -32.69 5.80
CA THR A 323 9.40 -32.54 5.25
C THR A 323 10.22 -31.49 5.99
N ASN A 324 11.55 -31.57 5.86
CA ASN A 324 12.50 -30.71 6.59
C ASN A 324 13.40 -29.90 5.63
N PRO A 325 13.56 -28.59 5.84
CA PRO A 325 14.37 -27.76 4.96
C PRO A 325 15.86 -28.08 5.16
N THR A 326 16.56 -28.37 4.06
CA THR A 326 18.01 -28.62 4.05
C THR A 326 18.75 -27.63 3.14
N TYR A 327 18.61 -27.73 1.81
CA TYR A 327 19.27 -26.85 0.85
C TYR A 327 18.30 -25.82 0.32
N PHE A 328 18.60 -24.53 0.52
CA PHE A 328 17.77 -23.41 0.05
C PHE A 328 16.30 -23.54 0.47
N GLY A 329 16.01 -24.19 1.60
CA GLY A 329 14.64 -24.42 2.08
C GLY A 329 13.95 -25.67 1.54
N MET A 330 14.63 -26.49 0.74
CA MET A 330 14.08 -27.72 0.16
C MET A 330 14.61 -28.99 0.83
N ASP A 331 13.88 -30.09 0.68
CA ASP A 331 14.23 -31.42 1.18
C ASP A 331 14.54 -32.41 0.03
N PRO A 332 15.82 -32.69 -0.29
CA PRO A 332 16.19 -33.67 -1.31
C PRO A 332 15.72 -35.08 -1.03
N SER A 333 15.55 -35.44 0.26
CA SER A 333 15.06 -36.77 0.63
C SER A 333 13.59 -36.97 0.31
N ALA A 334 12.84 -35.88 0.13
CA ALA A 334 11.42 -35.86 -0.19
C ALA A 334 11.17 -35.14 -1.53
N LEU A 335 11.86 -35.55 -2.60
CA LEU A 335 11.66 -35.04 -3.96
C LEU A 335 11.80 -33.49 -4.08
N MET A 336 12.71 -32.89 -3.33
CA MET A 336 12.93 -31.43 -3.25
C MET A 336 11.70 -30.64 -2.76
N SER A 337 10.89 -31.23 -1.88
CA SER A 337 9.74 -30.57 -1.21
C SER A 337 10.13 -29.23 -0.57
N PRO A 338 9.30 -28.16 -0.64
CA PRO A 338 8.03 -28.05 -1.36
C PRO A 338 8.17 -27.62 -2.84
N GLY A 339 9.38 -27.64 -3.39
CA GLY A 339 9.69 -27.20 -4.76
C GLY A 339 10.35 -25.83 -4.82
N LEU A 340 11.20 -25.62 -5.83
CA LEU A 340 11.91 -24.35 -6.08
C LEU A 340 10.95 -23.17 -6.30
N ASP A 341 9.83 -23.45 -6.94
CA ASP A 341 8.80 -22.46 -7.24
C ASP A 341 8.15 -21.93 -5.96
N PHE A 342 7.74 -22.81 -5.05
CA PHE A 342 7.18 -22.42 -3.77
C PHE A 342 8.22 -21.78 -2.84
N VAL A 343 9.45 -22.26 -2.88
CA VAL A 343 10.55 -21.71 -2.08
C VAL A 343 10.94 -20.29 -2.52
N PHE A 344 10.80 -19.96 -3.82
CA PHE A 344 11.14 -18.64 -4.34
C PHE A 344 9.96 -17.69 -4.51
N GLY A 345 8.76 -18.01 -4.02
CA GLY A 345 7.65 -17.07 -4.01
C GLY A 345 6.54 -17.32 -5.04
N ARG A 346 6.66 -18.33 -5.92
CA ARG A 346 5.61 -18.63 -6.91
C ARG A 346 4.35 -19.12 -6.20
N GLN A 347 3.19 -18.62 -6.62
CA GLN A 347 1.88 -19.01 -6.08
C GLN A 347 1.25 -20.16 -6.89
N SER A 348 2.02 -21.23 -7.12
CA SER A 348 1.51 -22.46 -7.73
C SER A 348 0.56 -23.19 -6.78
N ASP A 349 -0.23 -24.14 -7.29
CA ASP A 349 -1.12 -24.93 -6.46
C ASP A 349 -0.36 -25.99 -5.65
N ILE A 350 0.33 -25.53 -4.61
CA ILE A 350 1.17 -26.38 -3.75
C ILE A 350 0.37 -27.47 -3.03
N LYS A 351 -0.94 -27.27 -2.82
CA LYS A 351 -1.80 -28.23 -2.13
C LYS A 351 -1.86 -29.55 -2.88
N ALA A 352 -2.18 -29.49 -4.17
CA ALA A 352 -2.29 -30.67 -5.03
C ALA A 352 -0.94 -31.37 -5.17
N LEU A 353 0.14 -30.60 -5.35
CA LEU A 353 1.51 -31.12 -5.44
C LEU A 353 1.93 -31.84 -4.14
N ALA A 354 1.68 -31.22 -3.00
CA ALA A 354 2.06 -31.76 -1.69
C ALA A 354 1.23 -32.99 -1.31
N ALA A 355 -0.06 -33.03 -1.67
CA ALA A 355 -0.90 -34.21 -1.50
C ALA A 355 -0.45 -35.37 -2.39
N ALA A 356 -0.17 -35.12 -3.68
CA ALA A 356 0.25 -36.14 -4.63
C ALA A 356 1.60 -36.77 -4.29
N ASN A 357 2.53 -35.99 -3.74
CA ASN A 357 3.88 -36.45 -3.38
C ASN A 357 4.00 -36.93 -1.93
N GLY A 358 2.90 -37.02 -1.17
CA GLY A 358 2.92 -37.49 0.22
C GLY A 358 3.69 -36.58 1.18
N TRP A 359 3.71 -35.26 0.94
CA TRP A 359 4.42 -34.29 1.76
C TRP A 359 3.62 -33.80 2.96
N LEU A 360 2.35 -34.19 3.07
CA LEU A 360 1.42 -33.72 4.09
C LEU A 360 1.09 -34.83 5.09
N THR A 361 0.78 -34.43 6.31
CA THR A 361 0.22 -35.31 7.34
C THR A 361 -1.18 -35.79 6.94
N GLU A 362 -1.45 -37.07 7.18
CA GLU A 362 -2.75 -37.69 6.95
C GLU A 362 -3.71 -37.54 8.17
N ASN A 363 -3.36 -36.68 9.13
CA ASN A 363 -4.19 -36.45 10.31
C ASN A 363 -5.54 -35.81 9.94
N THR A 364 -6.63 -36.56 10.17
CA THR A 364 -8.01 -36.15 9.88
C THR A 364 -8.54 -35.05 10.80
N LYS A 365 -7.82 -34.69 11.88
CA LYS A 365 -8.21 -33.66 12.86
C LYS A 365 -7.32 -32.41 12.81
N GLN A 366 -6.63 -32.14 11.70
CA GLN A 366 -5.78 -30.96 11.53
C GLN A 366 -6.56 -29.64 11.73
N PRO A 367 -6.24 -28.80 12.74
CA PRO A 367 -6.95 -27.54 12.96
C PRO A 367 -6.37 -26.36 12.17
N ASN A 368 -5.14 -26.49 11.64
CA ASN A 368 -4.46 -25.39 10.98
C ASN A 368 -5.04 -25.13 9.59
N GLN A 369 -5.35 -23.86 9.32
CA GLN A 369 -5.90 -23.44 8.03
C GLN A 369 -4.80 -23.24 6.99
N PHE A 370 -5.09 -23.70 5.79
CA PHE A 370 -4.44 -23.25 4.58
C PHE A 370 -4.93 -21.83 4.26
N GLN A 371 -4.02 -20.92 3.92
CA GLN A 371 -4.38 -19.53 3.62
C GLN A 371 -3.68 -19.05 2.34
N LYS A 372 -4.38 -18.27 1.53
CA LYS A 372 -3.83 -17.54 0.38
C LYS A 372 -4.21 -16.07 0.50
N THR A 373 -3.22 -15.18 0.41
CA THR A 373 -3.44 -13.73 0.39
C THR A 373 -3.02 -13.18 -0.96
N PHE A 374 -3.83 -12.28 -1.52
CA PHE A 374 -3.58 -11.53 -2.74
C PHE A 374 -3.86 -10.05 -2.47
N THR A 375 -2.94 -9.17 -2.87
CA THR A 375 -3.15 -7.73 -2.82
C THR A 375 -2.58 -7.11 -4.09
N GLU A 376 -3.41 -6.30 -4.75
CA GLU A 376 -3.09 -5.54 -5.94
C GLU A 376 -3.15 -4.05 -5.62
N ASN A 377 -2.15 -3.30 -6.07
CA ASN A 377 -2.10 -1.85 -5.97
C ASN A 377 -1.60 -1.25 -7.29
N LEU A 378 -2.48 -0.51 -7.95
CA LEU A 378 -2.20 0.21 -9.18
C LEU A 378 -2.29 1.71 -8.90
N ASN A 379 -1.27 2.46 -9.30
CA ASN A 379 -1.22 3.90 -9.17
C ASN A 379 -0.67 4.51 -10.45
N PHE A 380 -1.48 5.33 -11.10
CA PHE A 380 -1.13 6.10 -12.28
C PHE A 380 -1.13 7.58 -11.94
N ARG A 381 -0.13 8.31 -12.42
CA ARG A 381 -0.04 9.76 -12.29
C ARG A 381 0.50 10.37 -13.58
N ALA A 382 -0.17 11.38 -14.09
CA ALA A 382 0.30 12.18 -15.21
C ALA A 382 0.30 13.66 -14.85
N THR A 383 1.24 14.41 -15.42
CA THR A 383 1.26 15.88 -15.36
C THR A 383 1.14 16.41 -16.77
N VAL A 384 0.09 17.19 -17.00
CA VAL A 384 -0.23 17.82 -18.29
C VAL A 384 -0.15 19.33 -18.10
N GLU A 385 0.62 20.00 -18.95
CA GLU A 385 0.82 21.44 -18.99
C GLU A 385 0.62 21.95 -20.43
N PRO A 386 -0.65 22.12 -20.87
CA PRO A 386 -0.98 22.58 -22.23
C PRO A 386 -0.37 23.92 -22.63
N TRP A 387 -0.21 24.83 -21.67
CA TRP A 387 0.55 26.08 -21.84
C TRP A 387 1.22 26.50 -20.54
N GLN A 388 2.21 27.39 -20.64
CA GLN A 388 2.92 27.93 -19.50
C GLN A 388 1.93 28.57 -18.53
N ASP A 389 1.99 28.15 -17.25
CA ASP A 389 1.13 28.57 -16.14
C ASP A 389 -0.22 27.85 -16.00
N PHE A 390 -0.50 26.79 -16.77
CA PHE A 390 -1.65 25.91 -16.53
C PHE A 390 -1.19 24.46 -16.37
N ARG A 391 -1.30 23.93 -15.16
CA ARG A 391 -0.83 22.58 -14.78
C ARG A 391 -2.00 21.74 -14.31
N ILE A 392 -2.20 20.60 -14.94
CA ILE A 392 -3.13 19.56 -14.55
C ILE A 392 -2.31 18.36 -14.06
N GLN A 393 -2.56 17.90 -12.84
CA GLN A 393 -2.10 16.61 -12.35
C GLN A 393 -3.27 15.64 -12.39
N ILE A 394 -3.13 14.56 -13.12
CA ILE A 394 -4.11 13.48 -13.22
C ILE A 394 -3.60 12.31 -12.39
N THR A 395 -4.45 11.71 -11.56
CA THR A 395 -4.13 10.51 -10.78
C THR A 395 -5.24 9.49 -10.88
N ALA A 396 -4.93 8.21 -11.04
CA ALA A 396 -5.90 7.12 -11.01
C ALA A 396 -5.32 5.98 -10.15
N SER A 397 -6.15 5.34 -9.33
CA SER A 397 -5.66 4.32 -8.38
C SER A 397 -6.67 3.19 -8.19
N LYS A 398 -6.17 1.96 -8.06
CA LYS A 398 -6.95 0.76 -7.73
C LYS A 398 -6.22 -0.02 -6.66
N VAL A 399 -6.95 -0.49 -5.65
CA VAL A 399 -6.47 -1.38 -4.59
C VAL A 399 -7.48 -2.50 -4.45
N ALA A 400 -7.02 -3.74 -4.53
CA ALA A 400 -7.85 -4.92 -4.31
C ALA A 400 -7.13 -5.90 -3.39
N GLY A 401 -7.85 -6.48 -2.43
CA GLY A 401 -7.33 -7.47 -1.51
C GLY A 401 -8.25 -8.68 -1.46
N LEU A 402 -7.67 -9.88 -1.44
CA LEU A 402 -8.40 -11.13 -1.27
C LEU A 402 -7.61 -12.05 -0.33
N ASN A 403 -8.28 -12.60 0.67
CA ASN A 403 -7.75 -13.56 1.62
C ASN A 403 -8.66 -14.79 1.60
N SER A 404 -8.14 -15.88 1.08
CA SER A 404 -8.79 -17.18 1.02
C SER A 404 -8.26 -18.06 2.13
N SER A 405 -9.14 -18.74 2.86
CA SER A 405 -8.80 -19.65 3.93
C SER A 405 -9.61 -20.94 3.82
N SER A 406 -9.00 -22.07 4.11
CA SER A 406 -9.70 -23.36 4.18
C SER A 406 -8.98 -24.29 5.13
N ILE A 407 -9.68 -25.26 5.70
CA ILE A 407 -9.04 -26.37 6.42
C ILE A 407 -8.69 -27.43 5.37
N PHE A 408 -7.42 -27.49 4.96
CA PHE A 408 -6.95 -28.51 4.01
C PHE A 408 -6.40 -29.70 4.79
N ARG A 409 -7.12 -30.82 4.79
CA ARG A 409 -6.80 -32.02 5.57
C ARG A 409 -7.13 -33.29 4.81
N TYR A 410 -6.53 -34.39 5.28
CA TYR A 410 -6.88 -35.73 4.82
C TYR A 410 -8.27 -36.13 5.33
N HIS A 411 -9.00 -36.80 4.46
CA HIS A 411 -10.28 -37.43 4.73
C HIS A 411 -10.10 -38.94 4.62
N ASP A 412 -10.55 -39.65 5.65
CA ASP A 412 -10.59 -41.10 5.70
C ASP A 412 -12.06 -41.53 5.88
N PRO A 413 -12.66 -42.25 4.90
CA PRO A 413 -14.05 -42.67 4.98
C PRO A 413 -14.35 -43.64 6.13
N LEU A 414 -13.33 -44.30 6.70
CA LEU A 414 -13.49 -45.18 7.86
C LEU A 414 -13.67 -44.39 9.17
N ILE A 415 -13.15 -43.16 9.22
CA ILE A 415 -13.17 -42.30 10.41
C ILE A 415 -14.26 -41.23 10.30
N ASP A 416 -14.49 -40.72 9.08
CA ASP A 416 -15.39 -39.61 8.78
C ASP A 416 -16.49 -40.08 7.83
N THR A 417 -17.41 -40.92 8.34
CA THR A 417 -18.42 -41.62 7.53
C THR A 417 -19.51 -40.69 6.96
N THR A 418 -19.58 -39.44 7.40
CA THR A 418 -20.68 -38.52 7.09
C THR A 418 -20.55 -37.77 5.76
N LEU A 419 -19.36 -37.76 5.13
CA LEU A 419 -19.08 -36.89 3.99
C LEU A 419 -19.22 -37.54 2.61
N GLY A 420 -19.27 -38.88 2.53
CA GLY A 420 -19.38 -39.60 1.26
C GLY A 420 -18.22 -39.36 0.28
N LEU A 421 -17.07 -38.86 0.74
CA LEU A 421 -15.88 -38.63 -0.07
C LEU A 421 -14.96 -39.86 -0.05
N PRO A 422 -14.22 -40.15 -1.14
CA PRO A 422 -13.19 -41.18 -1.09
C PRO A 422 -11.98 -40.69 -0.28
N ALA A 423 -11.09 -41.60 0.11
CA ALA A 423 -9.90 -41.26 0.87
C ALA A 423 -9.00 -40.28 0.09
N GLY A 424 -8.61 -39.16 0.71
CA GLY A 424 -7.83 -38.11 0.03
C GLY A 424 -7.81 -36.76 0.74
N PHE A 425 -7.09 -35.79 0.17
CA PHE A 425 -7.02 -34.42 0.73
C PHE A 425 -8.07 -33.50 0.14
N TYR A 426 -8.83 -32.82 1.01
CA TYR A 426 -9.92 -31.92 0.60
C TYR A 426 -9.88 -30.58 1.36
N ASN A 427 -10.49 -29.57 0.76
CA ASN A 427 -10.71 -28.27 1.41
C ASN A 427 -12.04 -28.31 2.16
N PHE A 428 -11.99 -28.11 3.47
CA PHE A 428 -13.16 -27.95 4.31
C PHE A 428 -13.36 -26.48 4.65
N ASN A 429 -14.62 -26.05 4.67
CA ASN A 429 -15.08 -24.69 4.99
C ASN A 429 -14.25 -23.59 4.30
N PRO A 430 -14.16 -23.58 2.95
CA PRO A 430 -13.43 -22.56 2.22
C PRO A 430 -14.13 -21.19 2.35
N MET A 431 -13.42 -20.22 2.89
CA MET A 431 -13.90 -18.86 3.10
C MET A 431 -12.95 -17.85 2.46
N ASP A 432 -13.50 -17.04 1.56
CA ASP A 432 -12.83 -15.90 0.96
C ASP A 432 -13.31 -14.62 1.62
N ASN A 433 -12.39 -13.70 1.89
CA ASN A 433 -12.66 -12.35 2.40
C ASN A 433 -11.85 -11.36 1.58
N GLY A 434 -12.47 -10.30 1.09
CA GLY A 434 -11.76 -9.31 0.30
C GLY A 434 -12.22 -7.89 0.55
N ASN A 435 -11.42 -6.96 0.04
CA ASN A 435 -11.70 -5.53 0.02
C ASN A 435 -11.38 -4.98 -1.37
N TYR A 436 -12.05 -3.89 -1.73
CA TYR A 436 -11.89 -3.28 -3.05
C TYR A 436 -11.99 -1.76 -2.96
N SER A 437 -11.08 -1.04 -3.59
CA SER A 437 -11.13 0.40 -3.73
C SER A 437 -10.61 0.84 -5.08
N ILE A 438 -11.33 1.71 -5.76
CA ILE A 438 -10.93 2.23 -7.06
C ILE A 438 -11.29 3.70 -7.20
N SER A 439 -10.46 4.47 -7.90
CA SER A 439 -10.83 5.82 -8.30
C SER A 439 -12.02 5.72 -9.26
N PHE A 440 -13.08 6.42 -8.90
CA PHE A 440 -14.39 6.33 -9.56
C PHE A 440 -14.84 7.74 -9.90
N LEU A 441 -15.57 7.91 -11.00
CA LEU A 441 -16.02 9.23 -11.44
C LEU A 441 -17.50 9.38 -11.10
N SER A 442 -17.81 10.15 -10.05
CA SER A 442 -19.19 10.40 -9.59
C SER A 442 -19.73 11.80 -9.92
N ILE A 443 -19.01 12.53 -10.78
CA ILE A 443 -19.20 13.96 -11.01
C ILE A 443 -20.59 14.32 -11.55
N GLY A 444 -21.26 13.39 -12.26
CA GLY A 444 -22.61 13.60 -12.78
C GLY A 444 -23.63 13.86 -11.66
N SER A 445 -23.43 13.24 -10.49
CA SER A 445 -24.27 13.42 -9.31
C SER A 445 -23.81 14.56 -8.39
N ALA A 446 -22.63 15.14 -8.66
CA ALA A 446 -21.97 16.06 -7.73
C ALA A 446 -22.75 17.34 -7.47
N PHE A 447 -23.47 17.86 -8.47
CA PHE A 447 -24.12 19.18 -8.44
C PHE A 447 -25.59 19.16 -8.05
N GLU A 448 -26.11 17.99 -7.69
CA GLU A 448 -27.47 17.84 -7.19
C GLU A 448 -27.75 18.82 -6.03
N PRO A 449 -28.90 19.52 -6.02
CA PRO A 449 -29.25 20.43 -4.92
C PRO A 449 -29.31 19.66 -3.60
N ILE A 450 -28.94 20.34 -2.51
CA ILE A 450 -29.01 19.76 -1.16
C ILE A 450 -30.48 19.86 -0.70
N ASP A 451 -31.31 18.92 -1.15
CA ASP A 451 -32.68 18.75 -0.67
C ASP A 451 -32.77 17.46 0.18
N SER A 452 -33.48 17.55 1.30
CA SER A 452 -33.74 16.41 2.18
C SER A 452 -34.78 15.45 1.61
N SER A 453 -35.69 15.94 0.78
CA SER A 453 -36.95 15.23 0.47
C SER A 453 -37.00 14.65 -0.95
N ASN A 454 -36.15 15.11 -1.87
CA ASN A 454 -36.11 14.62 -3.24
C ASN A 454 -34.65 14.56 -3.73
N SER A 455 -34.29 13.47 -4.40
CA SER A 455 -32.99 13.28 -5.03
C SER A 455 -33.15 12.62 -6.40
N PRO A 456 -32.99 13.36 -7.51
CA PRO A 456 -33.13 12.80 -8.86
C PRO A 456 -32.16 11.64 -9.14
N VAL A 457 -30.96 11.68 -8.54
CA VAL A 457 -29.95 10.62 -8.69
C VAL A 457 -30.36 9.38 -7.89
N TYR A 458 -31.00 9.56 -6.74
CA TYR A 458 -31.57 8.45 -5.98
C TYR A 458 -32.74 7.82 -6.72
N ASP A 459 -33.62 8.60 -7.34
CA ASP A 459 -34.72 8.07 -8.15
C ASP A 459 -34.20 7.30 -9.37
N LEU A 460 -33.15 7.81 -10.03
CA LEU A 460 -32.44 7.08 -11.08
C LEU A 460 -31.85 5.76 -10.57
N PHE A 461 -31.27 5.77 -9.36
CA PHE A 461 -30.81 4.55 -8.71
C PHE A 461 -31.95 3.56 -8.51
N LEU A 462 -33.10 3.99 -8.00
CA LEU A 462 -34.27 3.14 -7.81
C LEU A 462 -34.78 2.56 -9.13
N ALA A 463 -34.81 3.37 -10.19
CA ALA A 463 -35.23 2.96 -11.54
C ALA A 463 -34.27 1.95 -12.19
N ASN A 464 -32.95 2.17 -12.03
CA ASN A 464 -31.92 1.28 -12.58
C ASN A 464 -32.01 -0.16 -12.04
N ARG A 465 -32.56 -0.35 -10.83
CA ARG A 465 -32.76 -1.70 -10.24
C ARG A 465 -33.56 -2.62 -11.16
N ASN A 466 -34.54 -2.09 -11.89
CA ASN A 466 -35.35 -2.89 -12.82
C ASN A 466 -34.50 -3.45 -13.97
N THR A 467 -33.73 -2.60 -14.64
CA THR A 467 -32.85 -3.00 -15.74
C THR A 467 -31.77 -3.98 -15.28
N ILE A 468 -31.21 -3.78 -14.08
CA ILE A 468 -30.20 -4.68 -13.53
C ILE A 468 -30.79 -6.04 -13.15
N SER A 469 -31.93 -6.06 -12.47
CA SER A 469 -32.68 -7.27 -12.14
C SER A 469 -33.01 -8.08 -13.40
N GLN A 470 -33.42 -7.41 -14.47
CA GLN A 470 -33.64 -8.02 -15.78
C GLN A 470 -32.37 -8.69 -16.33
N ARG A 471 -31.23 -8.00 -16.31
CA ARG A 471 -29.97 -8.52 -16.82
C ARG A 471 -29.46 -9.73 -16.04
N LEU A 472 -29.63 -9.74 -14.71
CA LEU A 472 -29.27 -10.89 -13.87
C LEU A 472 -30.18 -12.09 -14.19
N ARG A 473 -31.48 -11.84 -14.37
CA ARG A 473 -32.44 -12.85 -14.83
C ARG A 473 -32.05 -13.43 -16.18
N ASP A 474 -31.71 -12.61 -17.16
CA ASP A 474 -31.29 -13.05 -18.49
C ASP A 474 -29.98 -13.88 -18.43
N ASN A 475 -29.01 -13.43 -17.64
CA ASN A 475 -27.76 -14.16 -17.43
C ASN A 475 -27.99 -15.53 -16.76
N LYS A 476 -28.89 -15.59 -15.79
CA LYS A 476 -29.24 -16.83 -15.11
C LYS A 476 -29.99 -17.79 -16.03
N ALA A 477 -30.97 -17.31 -16.79
CA ALA A 477 -31.72 -18.11 -17.76
C ALA A 477 -30.85 -18.70 -18.88
N ALA A 478 -29.80 -17.96 -19.28
CA ALA A 478 -28.82 -18.46 -20.26
C ALA A 478 -27.97 -19.62 -19.70
N ASN A 479 -27.68 -19.62 -18.39
CA ASN A 479 -26.86 -20.65 -17.73
C ASN A 479 -27.69 -21.82 -17.20
N ASP A 480 -28.97 -21.61 -16.92
CA ASP A 480 -29.89 -22.59 -16.36
C ASP A 480 -31.21 -22.59 -17.16
N PRO A 481 -31.38 -23.52 -18.12
CA PRO A 481 -32.59 -23.62 -18.92
C PRO A 481 -33.87 -23.91 -18.12
N THR A 482 -33.75 -24.36 -16.87
CA THR A 482 -34.90 -24.67 -16.00
C THR A 482 -35.41 -23.46 -15.22
N TYR A 483 -34.65 -22.36 -15.22
CA TYR A 483 -35.00 -21.15 -14.49
C TYR A 483 -36.02 -20.30 -15.27
N VAL A 484 -37.13 -19.97 -14.60
CA VAL A 484 -38.18 -19.09 -15.11
C VAL A 484 -38.23 -17.84 -14.24
N GLY A 485 -37.62 -16.75 -14.72
CA GLY A 485 -37.61 -15.47 -14.03
C GLY A 485 -38.81 -14.60 -14.39
N ASN A 486 -39.97 -14.88 -13.81
CA ASN A 486 -41.16 -14.03 -13.97
C ASN A 486 -40.96 -12.67 -13.28
N PHE A 487 -41.56 -11.63 -13.83
CA PHE A 487 -41.61 -10.33 -13.18
C PHE A 487 -42.69 -10.33 -12.10
N ILE A 488 -42.32 -9.97 -10.87
CA ILE A 488 -43.20 -9.86 -9.71
C ILE A 488 -43.46 -8.37 -9.48
N THR A 489 -44.70 -7.93 -9.65
CA THR A 489 -45.10 -6.55 -9.37
C THR A 489 -45.25 -6.32 -7.87
N ALA A 490 -45.23 -5.05 -7.43
CA ALA A 490 -45.54 -4.72 -6.03
C ALA A 490 -46.92 -5.21 -5.57
N ALA A 491 -47.89 -5.35 -6.49
CA ALA A 491 -49.22 -5.86 -6.18
C ALA A 491 -49.25 -7.38 -6.01
N ASP A 492 -48.38 -8.10 -6.72
CA ASP A 492 -48.27 -9.57 -6.67
C ASP A 492 -47.36 -10.05 -5.53
N ASP A 493 -46.61 -9.14 -4.89
CA ASP A 493 -45.69 -9.44 -3.82
C ASP A 493 -46.39 -9.59 -2.46
N SER A 494 -46.58 -10.83 -2.02
CA SER A 494 -47.15 -11.16 -0.71
C SER A 494 -46.23 -10.89 0.49
N THR A 495 -44.95 -10.59 0.26
CA THR A 495 -43.92 -10.40 1.31
C THR A 495 -43.47 -8.96 1.48
N GLY A 496 -43.78 -8.08 0.52
CA GLY A 496 -43.32 -6.69 0.47
C GLY A 496 -41.81 -6.51 0.26
N THR A 497 -41.10 -7.56 -0.20
CA THR A 497 -39.64 -7.56 -0.43
C THR A 497 -39.22 -8.12 -1.79
N ARG A 498 -40.13 -8.73 -2.56
CA ARG A 498 -39.89 -9.54 -3.77
C ARG A 498 -40.09 -8.81 -5.09
N GLU A 499 -40.52 -7.56 -5.07
CA GLU A 499 -40.69 -6.77 -6.29
C GLU A 499 -39.43 -6.82 -7.18
N GLY A 500 -39.62 -7.11 -8.46
CA GLY A 500 -38.54 -7.34 -9.43
C GLY A 500 -38.66 -8.70 -10.13
N TYR A 501 -37.59 -9.15 -10.79
CA TYR A 501 -37.58 -10.49 -11.41
C TYR A 501 -37.32 -11.56 -10.34
N ASP A 502 -38.04 -12.69 -10.42
CA ASP A 502 -37.95 -13.76 -9.43
C ASP A 502 -36.51 -14.26 -9.22
N GLY A 503 -36.05 -14.24 -7.96
CA GLY A 503 -34.66 -14.59 -7.59
C GLY A 503 -33.69 -13.40 -7.56
N TYR A 504 -34.07 -12.26 -8.13
CA TYR A 504 -33.30 -11.01 -8.16
C TYR A 504 -34.20 -9.81 -7.87
N SER A 505 -34.79 -9.75 -6.68
CA SER A 505 -35.61 -8.62 -6.23
C SER A 505 -34.81 -7.32 -6.28
N TYR A 506 -35.52 -6.19 -6.30
CA TYR A 506 -34.91 -4.86 -6.21
C TYR A 506 -34.09 -4.64 -4.93
N ASN A 507 -34.30 -5.46 -3.90
CA ASN A 507 -33.60 -5.39 -2.63
C ASN A 507 -32.40 -6.36 -2.53
N SER A 508 -32.18 -7.19 -3.55
CA SER A 508 -31.01 -8.07 -3.61
C SER A 508 -29.72 -7.26 -3.71
N ALA A 509 -28.69 -7.67 -2.97
CA ALA A 509 -27.37 -7.05 -3.02
C ALA A 509 -26.78 -7.04 -4.43
N GLU A 510 -27.01 -8.09 -5.21
CA GLU A 510 -26.54 -8.22 -6.59
C GLU A 510 -27.23 -7.23 -7.54
N VAL A 511 -28.42 -6.73 -7.19
CA VAL A 511 -29.13 -5.69 -7.94
C VAL A 511 -28.72 -4.29 -7.46
N LEU A 512 -28.71 -4.08 -6.15
CA LEU A 512 -28.48 -2.78 -5.53
C LEU A 512 -27.08 -2.22 -5.84
N VAL A 513 -26.03 -3.04 -5.77
CA VAL A 513 -24.65 -2.58 -5.99
C VAL A 513 -24.41 -2.05 -7.41
N PRO A 514 -24.65 -2.82 -8.48
CA PRO A 514 -24.48 -2.30 -9.85
C PRO A 514 -25.48 -1.18 -10.20
N ALA A 515 -26.72 -1.20 -9.69
CA ALA A 515 -27.66 -0.09 -9.89
C ALA A 515 -27.14 1.22 -9.25
N PHE A 516 -26.54 1.12 -8.06
CA PHE A 516 -25.92 2.23 -7.35
C PHE A 516 -24.71 2.79 -8.13
N LEU A 517 -23.84 1.90 -8.63
CA LEU A 517 -22.72 2.31 -9.47
C LEU A 517 -23.18 2.98 -10.78
N ALA A 518 -24.23 2.47 -11.42
CA ALA A 518 -24.77 3.05 -12.65
C ALA A 518 -25.30 4.47 -12.41
N ALA A 519 -26.14 4.66 -11.39
CA ALA A 519 -26.75 5.94 -11.10
C ALA A 519 -25.74 7.01 -10.67
N TYR A 520 -24.86 6.69 -9.72
CA TYR A 520 -23.89 7.66 -9.20
C TYR A 520 -22.66 7.83 -10.09
N GLY A 521 -22.35 6.84 -10.94
CA GLY A 521 -21.30 6.92 -11.95
C GLY A 521 -21.72 7.57 -13.27
N GLY A 522 -23.02 7.78 -13.49
CA GLY A 522 -23.55 8.22 -14.79
C GLY A 522 -23.29 7.21 -15.90
N MET A 523 -23.32 5.91 -15.58
CA MET A 523 -23.10 4.81 -16.53
C MET A 523 -24.44 4.22 -16.96
N ASP A 524 -24.48 3.63 -18.16
CA ASP A 524 -25.67 2.90 -18.63
C ASP A 524 -25.90 1.65 -17.74
N PRO A 525 -27.09 1.47 -17.14
CA PRO A 525 -27.41 0.26 -16.39
C PRO A 525 -27.32 -1.03 -17.24
N SER A 526 -27.32 -0.93 -18.56
CA SER A 526 -27.16 -2.05 -19.50
C SER A 526 -25.71 -2.50 -19.67
N GLU A 527 -24.75 -1.64 -19.36
CA GLU A 527 -23.31 -1.88 -19.57
C GLU A 527 -22.51 -2.01 -18.27
N VAL A 528 -23.07 -1.59 -17.13
CA VAL A 528 -22.37 -1.63 -15.83
C VAL A 528 -21.96 -3.07 -15.46
N VAL A 529 -20.81 -3.18 -14.78
CA VAL A 529 -20.25 -4.45 -14.32
C VAL A 529 -21.07 -4.99 -13.13
N MET A 530 -21.56 -6.22 -13.24
CA MET A 530 -22.51 -6.81 -12.27
C MET A 530 -21.89 -7.23 -10.93
N ASN A 531 -20.60 -7.55 -10.91
CA ASN A 531 -19.92 -7.99 -9.69
C ASN A 531 -19.58 -6.84 -8.71
N GLY A 532 -20.01 -5.62 -9.01
CA GLY A 532 -19.75 -4.44 -8.17
C GLY A 532 -18.29 -4.00 -8.09
N ARG A 533 -17.40 -4.49 -8.97
CA ARG A 533 -15.95 -4.19 -8.99
C ARG A 533 -15.53 -3.68 -10.38
N PRO A 534 -15.65 -2.37 -10.68
CA PRO A 534 -15.23 -1.80 -11.96
C PRO A 534 -13.73 -1.97 -12.19
N ASP A 535 -13.28 -2.42 -13.36
CA ASP A 535 -11.86 -2.77 -13.57
C ASP A 535 -10.91 -1.59 -13.81
N LEU A 536 -11.40 -0.54 -14.47
CA LEU A 536 -10.60 0.59 -14.93
C LEU A 536 -10.67 1.77 -13.94
N PRO A 537 -9.54 2.21 -13.36
CA PRO A 537 -9.54 3.34 -12.44
C PRO A 537 -9.75 4.65 -13.20
N MET A 538 -10.74 5.43 -12.80
CA MET A 538 -11.07 6.71 -13.40
C MET A 538 -10.12 7.83 -12.93
N PRO A 539 -9.86 8.85 -13.76
CA PRO A 539 -8.94 9.93 -13.41
C PRO A 539 -9.54 10.88 -12.37
N ASN A 540 -8.77 11.14 -11.31
CA ASN A 540 -8.90 12.30 -10.45
C ASN A 540 -7.95 13.40 -10.92
N TRP A 541 -8.26 14.67 -10.68
CA TRP A 541 -7.42 15.77 -11.18
C TRP A 541 -7.23 16.91 -10.19
N ASN A 542 -6.07 17.57 -10.32
CA ASN A 542 -5.74 18.83 -9.66
C ASN A 542 -5.24 19.82 -10.72
N VAL A 543 -5.93 20.94 -10.86
CA VAL A 543 -5.65 22.01 -11.81
C VAL A 543 -5.12 23.21 -11.05
N ASN A 544 -3.99 23.76 -11.49
CA ASN A 544 -3.44 25.02 -11.01
C ASN A 544 -3.21 25.96 -12.19
N PHE A 545 -3.72 27.18 -12.08
CA PHE A 545 -3.60 28.21 -13.11
C PHE A 545 -3.04 29.51 -12.54
N ASN A 546 -1.89 29.94 -13.05
CA ASN A 546 -1.20 31.19 -12.68
C ASN A 546 -1.13 32.20 -13.83
N GLY A 547 -1.75 31.90 -14.98
CA GLY A 547 -1.56 32.66 -16.22
C GLY A 547 -2.11 34.09 -16.18
N LEU A 548 -2.98 34.41 -15.21
CA LEU A 548 -3.53 35.76 -15.04
C LEU A 548 -2.45 36.80 -14.75
N MET A 549 -1.32 36.41 -14.15
CA MET A 549 -0.17 37.29 -13.91
C MET A 549 0.51 37.81 -15.19
N LYS A 550 0.20 37.25 -16.36
CA LYS A 550 0.69 37.75 -17.67
C LYS A 550 -0.06 38.98 -18.14
N ILE A 551 -1.27 39.23 -17.65
CA ILE A 551 -2.08 40.39 -18.01
C ILE A 551 -1.51 41.62 -17.27
N PRO A 552 -1.22 42.75 -17.96
CA PRO A 552 -0.58 43.92 -17.34
C PRO A 552 -1.29 44.47 -16.10
N TRP A 553 -2.63 44.47 -16.11
CA TRP A 553 -3.45 44.89 -14.98
C TRP A 553 -3.18 44.04 -13.72
N PHE A 554 -3.16 42.70 -13.87
CA PHE A 554 -2.88 41.80 -12.75
C PHE A 554 -1.44 41.95 -12.25
N LYS A 555 -0.45 42.03 -13.15
CA LYS A 555 0.96 42.25 -12.80
C LYS A 555 1.21 43.58 -12.08
N LYS A 556 0.40 44.61 -12.36
CA LYS A 556 0.49 45.91 -11.69
C LYS A 556 0.01 45.80 -10.23
N ASN A 557 -1.09 45.08 -9.99
CA ASN A 557 -1.80 45.09 -8.70
C ASN A 557 -1.40 43.94 -7.76
N PHE A 558 -1.04 42.77 -8.31
CA PHE A 558 -0.74 41.56 -7.56
C PHE A 558 0.75 41.17 -7.65
N GLN A 559 1.25 40.53 -6.60
CA GLN A 559 2.51 39.78 -6.58
C GLN A 559 2.29 38.35 -7.08
N THR A 560 1.21 37.70 -6.63
CA THR A 560 0.83 36.34 -7.03
C THR A 560 -0.68 36.28 -7.19
N PHE A 561 -1.14 35.53 -8.19
CA PHE A 561 -2.54 35.23 -8.41
C PHE A 561 -2.65 33.81 -8.95
N THR A 562 -3.30 32.93 -8.19
CA THR A 562 -3.39 31.50 -8.47
C THR A 562 -4.84 31.04 -8.33
N LEU A 563 -5.33 30.36 -9.36
CA LEU A 563 -6.60 29.65 -9.34
C LEU A 563 -6.31 28.14 -9.24
N THR A 564 -6.99 27.46 -8.32
CA THR A 564 -6.84 26.03 -8.07
C THR A 564 -8.19 25.33 -8.11
N HIS A 565 -8.24 24.14 -8.69
CA HIS A 565 -9.40 23.26 -8.68
C HIS A 565 -8.93 21.83 -8.45
N THR A 566 -9.55 21.10 -7.53
CA THR A 566 -9.20 19.70 -7.25
C THR A 566 -10.47 18.86 -7.19
N TYR A 567 -10.47 17.75 -7.90
CA TYR A 567 -11.51 16.73 -7.86
C TYR A 567 -10.91 15.38 -7.49
N LYS A 568 -11.49 14.71 -6.51
CA LYS A 568 -11.15 13.35 -6.12
C LYS A 568 -12.43 12.57 -5.82
N SER A 569 -12.61 11.42 -6.45
CA SER A 569 -13.66 10.48 -6.11
C SER A 569 -13.12 9.04 -6.06
N MET A 570 -13.63 8.29 -5.09
CA MET A 570 -13.21 6.91 -4.78
C MET A 570 -14.44 6.07 -4.46
N TYR A 571 -14.57 4.93 -5.13
CA TYR A 571 -15.48 3.86 -4.76
C TYR A 571 -14.74 2.87 -3.85
N THR A 572 -15.41 2.39 -2.81
CA THR A 572 -14.89 1.41 -1.86
C THR A 572 -15.96 0.39 -1.53
N MET A 573 -15.59 -0.89 -1.60
CA MET A 573 -16.32 -2.00 -1.03
C MET A 573 -15.48 -2.51 0.14
N ASN A 574 -15.92 -2.19 1.35
CA ASN A 574 -15.11 -2.34 2.57
C ASN A 574 -14.78 -3.80 2.87
N SER A 575 -15.77 -4.68 2.76
CA SER A 575 -15.60 -6.12 2.92
C SER A 575 -16.63 -6.87 2.09
N TYR A 576 -16.17 -7.90 1.38
CA TYR A 576 -17.00 -8.96 0.83
C TYR A 576 -16.48 -10.30 1.33
N GLN A 577 -17.37 -11.23 1.66
CA GLN A 577 -17.01 -12.53 2.21
C GLN A 577 -17.82 -13.65 1.56
N SER A 578 -17.27 -14.86 1.46
CA SER A 578 -18.04 -16.01 0.97
C SER A 578 -19.30 -16.26 1.80
N ASN A 579 -20.40 -16.59 1.14
CA ASN A 579 -21.65 -16.90 1.81
C ASN A 579 -21.65 -18.32 2.39
N MET A 580 -21.34 -18.46 3.68
CA MET A 580 -21.29 -19.77 4.35
C MET A 580 -22.63 -20.49 4.38
N LEU A 581 -23.75 -19.74 4.44
CA LEU A 581 -25.09 -20.35 4.42
C LEU A 581 -25.36 -21.02 3.07
N LEU A 582 -24.97 -20.38 1.97
CA LEU A 582 -25.06 -20.99 0.64
C LEU A 582 -24.23 -22.26 0.57
N GLN A 583 -22.98 -22.22 1.01
CA GLN A 583 -22.10 -23.39 1.02
C GLN A 583 -22.66 -24.53 1.86
N GLN A 584 -23.22 -24.23 3.04
CA GLN A 584 -23.84 -25.22 3.91
C GLN A 584 -25.06 -25.88 3.25
N ARG A 585 -25.93 -25.11 2.60
CA ARG A 585 -27.13 -25.65 1.94
C ARG A 585 -26.78 -26.51 0.72
N ILE A 586 -25.75 -26.12 -0.03
CA ILE A 586 -25.19 -26.96 -1.11
C ILE A 586 -24.66 -28.29 -0.53
N GLN A 587 -23.94 -28.26 0.60
CA GLN A 587 -23.45 -29.47 1.26
C GLN A 587 -24.58 -30.37 1.77
N ASN A 588 -25.72 -29.78 2.16
CA ASN A 588 -26.92 -30.53 2.56
C ASN A 588 -27.66 -31.20 1.39
N GLY A 589 -27.17 -31.07 0.15
CA GLY A 589 -27.74 -31.71 -1.04
C GLY A 589 -28.81 -30.89 -1.76
N GLU A 590 -29.00 -29.61 -1.39
CA GLU A 590 -29.93 -28.74 -2.12
C GLU A 590 -29.36 -28.34 -3.49
N PRO A 591 -30.19 -28.27 -4.56
CA PRO A 591 -29.75 -27.85 -5.88
C PRO A 591 -29.10 -26.46 -5.85
N PRO A 592 -27.79 -26.32 -6.17
CA PRO A 592 -27.06 -25.05 -6.02
C PRO A 592 -27.66 -23.89 -6.81
N ASN A 593 -28.37 -24.20 -7.88
CA ASN A 593 -28.98 -23.23 -8.77
C ASN A 593 -30.27 -22.60 -8.23
N ASN A 594 -30.88 -23.15 -7.16
CA ASN A 594 -32.17 -22.69 -6.64
C ASN A 594 -32.19 -22.40 -5.13
N ILE A 595 -31.03 -22.18 -4.51
CA ILE A 595 -30.95 -21.86 -3.08
C ILE A 595 -31.28 -20.38 -2.87
N ARG A 596 -32.32 -20.11 -2.10
CA ARG A 596 -32.89 -18.78 -1.89
C ARG A 596 -32.94 -18.36 -0.42
N ASN A 597 -32.92 -17.05 -0.18
CA ASN A 597 -33.17 -16.45 1.14
C ASN A 597 -34.67 -16.40 1.46
N THR A 598 -35.01 -15.85 2.63
CA THR A 598 -36.40 -15.66 3.07
C THR A 598 -37.21 -14.73 2.16
N ASN A 599 -36.53 -13.80 1.48
CA ASN A 599 -37.13 -12.86 0.54
C ASN A 599 -37.25 -13.48 -0.87
N GLY A 600 -36.97 -14.76 -1.07
CA GLY A 600 -37.07 -15.41 -2.38
C GLY A 600 -35.95 -15.06 -3.37
N ASP A 601 -34.94 -14.29 -2.97
CA ASP A 601 -33.74 -14.00 -3.77
C ASP A 601 -32.74 -15.15 -3.71
N PHE A 602 -31.97 -15.35 -4.77
CA PHE A 602 -30.85 -16.28 -4.74
C PHE A 602 -29.81 -15.82 -3.72
N LEU A 603 -29.26 -16.77 -2.95
CA LEU A 603 -28.15 -16.45 -2.07
C LEU A 603 -26.91 -16.15 -2.93
N PRO A 604 -26.30 -14.96 -2.78
CA PRO A 604 -25.11 -14.60 -3.57
C PRO A 604 -23.91 -15.44 -3.11
N LEU A 605 -22.94 -15.63 -4.02
CA LEU A 605 -21.67 -16.31 -3.71
C LEU A 605 -20.86 -15.54 -2.64
N GLU A 606 -20.85 -14.22 -2.76
CA GLU A 606 -20.17 -13.29 -1.86
C GLU A 606 -21.22 -12.39 -1.18
N GLN A 607 -21.22 -12.33 0.14
CA GLN A 607 -21.98 -11.37 0.91
C GLN A 607 -21.18 -10.06 1.02
N ILE A 608 -21.81 -8.97 0.59
CA ILE A 608 -21.26 -7.62 0.68
C ILE A 608 -22.01 -6.90 1.80
N SER A 609 -21.31 -6.31 2.77
CA SER A 609 -21.98 -5.61 3.88
C SER A 609 -22.40 -4.20 3.48
N GLN A 610 -21.49 -3.45 2.87
CA GLN A 610 -21.71 -2.07 2.45
C GLN A 610 -20.74 -1.66 1.34
N VAL A 611 -21.19 -0.72 0.52
CA VAL A 611 -20.37 -0.04 -0.49
C VAL A 611 -20.46 1.47 -0.29
N SER A 612 -19.38 2.19 -0.61
CA SER A 612 -19.37 3.65 -0.46
C SER A 612 -18.66 4.38 -1.58
N ILE A 613 -19.15 5.58 -1.91
CA ILE A 613 -18.53 6.54 -2.82
C ILE A 613 -18.18 7.78 -2.01
N ALA A 614 -16.90 8.14 -2.00
CA ALA A 614 -16.39 9.34 -1.36
C ALA A 614 -15.89 10.32 -2.42
N GLU A 615 -16.63 11.40 -2.62
CA GLU A 615 -16.33 12.48 -3.56
C GLU A 615 -15.94 13.76 -2.81
N ASN A 616 -14.88 14.42 -3.30
CA ASN A 616 -14.37 15.64 -2.70
C ASN A 616 -13.85 16.61 -3.77
N PHE A 617 -14.38 17.83 -3.72
CA PHE A 617 -13.86 19.01 -4.38
C PHE A 617 -13.11 19.86 -3.36
N GLY A 618 -11.78 19.79 -3.38
CA GLY A 618 -10.92 20.34 -2.33
C GLY A 618 -9.79 21.21 -2.85
N PRO A 619 -10.02 22.42 -3.38
CA PRO A 619 -11.32 23.11 -3.52
C PRO A 619 -11.98 22.90 -4.89
N PHE A 620 -13.29 23.13 -4.98
CA PHE A 620 -14.01 23.28 -6.26
C PHE A 620 -13.54 24.55 -6.97
N VAL A 621 -13.46 25.66 -6.24
CA VAL A 621 -12.82 26.90 -6.70
C VAL A 621 -11.97 27.41 -5.56
N GLY A 622 -10.65 27.39 -5.75
CA GLY A 622 -9.69 27.98 -4.83
C GLY A 622 -9.00 29.15 -5.49
N LEU A 623 -9.01 30.30 -4.83
CA LEU A 623 -8.42 31.53 -5.30
C LEU A 623 -7.43 31.99 -4.24
N ASN A 624 -6.17 32.13 -4.62
CA ASN A 624 -5.13 32.63 -3.75
C ASN A 624 -4.41 33.80 -4.42
N MET A 625 -4.47 34.96 -3.80
CA MET A 625 -3.85 36.18 -4.30
C MET A 625 -3.05 36.90 -3.21
N ARG A 626 -1.94 37.51 -3.62
CA ARG A 626 -1.13 38.41 -2.80
C ARG A 626 -0.95 39.71 -3.56
N LEU A 627 -1.25 40.83 -2.92
CA LEU A 627 -1.09 42.17 -3.44
C LEU A 627 0.33 42.70 -3.18
N LYS A 628 0.73 43.76 -3.90
CA LYS A 628 2.07 44.36 -3.73
C LYS A 628 2.32 44.98 -2.35
N ASN A 629 1.25 45.43 -1.69
CA ASN A 629 1.27 45.95 -0.33
C ASN A 629 1.32 44.85 0.74
N GLN A 630 1.60 43.58 0.37
CA GLN A 630 1.63 42.43 1.30
C GLN A 630 0.27 42.01 1.87
N ALA A 631 -0.84 42.55 1.36
CA ALA A 631 -2.16 41.98 1.63
C ALA A 631 -2.32 40.66 0.88
N SER A 632 -2.97 39.68 1.48
CA SER A 632 -3.30 38.39 0.89
C SER A 632 -4.78 38.06 1.07
N LEU A 633 -5.38 37.47 0.05
CA LEU A 633 -6.75 36.97 0.08
C LEU A 633 -6.76 35.52 -0.43
N ARG A 634 -7.43 34.66 0.33
CA ARG A 634 -7.71 33.26 0.02
C ARG A 634 -9.21 33.06 0.03
N LEU A 635 -9.76 32.52 -1.05
CA LEU A 635 -11.16 32.12 -1.14
C LEU A 635 -11.20 30.66 -1.62
N ASP A 636 -11.62 29.75 -0.75
CA ASP A 636 -11.81 28.35 -1.11
C ASP A 636 -13.29 27.96 -0.96
N ILE A 637 -13.89 27.50 -2.05
CA ILE A 637 -15.19 26.84 -2.04
C ILE A 637 -14.93 25.34 -2.14
N LYS A 638 -15.25 24.60 -1.09
CA LYS A 638 -15.10 23.14 -1.02
C LYS A 638 -16.47 22.48 -1.01
N ARG A 639 -16.55 21.29 -1.60
CA ARG A 639 -17.76 20.46 -1.61
C ARG A 639 -17.36 19.01 -1.42
N ASN A 640 -18.04 18.29 -0.54
CA ASN A 640 -17.80 16.88 -0.34
C ASN A 640 -19.12 16.12 -0.27
N ARG A 641 -19.11 14.88 -0.75
CA ARG A 641 -20.23 13.96 -0.71
C ARG A 641 -19.71 12.58 -0.32
N GLN A 642 -20.38 11.94 0.63
CA GLN A 642 -20.10 10.56 1.02
C GLN A 642 -21.40 9.79 1.01
N LEU A 643 -21.48 8.83 0.10
CA LEU A 643 -22.60 7.92 -0.06
C LEU A 643 -22.20 6.57 0.53
N ASN A 644 -22.93 6.08 1.53
CA ASN A 644 -22.73 4.74 2.08
C ASN A 644 -24.02 3.93 1.89
N LEU A 645 -23.99 2.94 1.01
CA LEU A 645 -25.09 1.99 0.80
C LEU A 645 -24.83 0.76 1.67
N SER A 646 -25.70 0.56 2.66
CA SER A 646 -25.70 -0.64 3.50
C SER A 646 -26.68 -1.66 2.94
N LEU A 647 -26.18 -2.86 2.66
CA LEU A 647 -26.94 -3.96 2.07
C LEU A 647 -27.55 -4.89 3.14
N VAL A 648 -27.21 -4.66 4.41
CA VAL A 648 -27.77 -5.41 5.55
C VAL A 648 -29.18 -4.95 5.87
N ASN A 649 -29.40 -3.63 5.79
CA ASN A 649 -30.70 -3.00 6.07
C ASN A 649 -31.29 -2.29 4.85
N ASN A 650 -30.64 -2.38 3.68
CA ASN A 650 -31.04 -1.73 2.43
C ASN A 650 -31.30 -0.22 2.59
N GLN A 651 -30.31 0.48 3.15
CA GLN A 651 -30.37 1.93 3.37
C GLN A 651 -29.17 2.64 2.76
N LEU A 652 -29.43 3.81 2.19
CA LEU A 652 -28.41 4.71 1.67
C LEU A 652 -28.24 5.91 2.61
N SER A 653 -27.06 6.06 3.20
CA SER A 653 -26.67 7.27 3.93
C SER A 653 -25.95 8.22 2.99
N ASP A 654 -26.54 9.37 2.71
CA ASP A 654 -25.98 10.44 1.88
C ASP A 654 -25.55 11.62 2.76
N THR A 655 -24.24 11.75 2.97
CA THR A 655 -23.64 12.88 3.68
C THR A 655 -23.11 13.89 2.68
N ARG A 656 -23.68 15.09 2.65
CA ARG A 656 -23.25 16.20 1.79
C ARG A 656 -22.68 17.33 2.65
N GLY A 657 -21.68 18.02 2.14
CA GLY A 657 -21.13 19.19 2.77
C GLY A 657 -20.63 20.23 1.78
N MET A 658 -20.77 21.50 2.16
CA MET A 658 -20.22 22.64 1.47
C MET A 658 -19.50 23.51 2.50
N GLU A 659 -18.28 23.93 2.18
CA GLU A 659 -17.49 24.82 3.03
C GLU A 659 -16.98 25.99 2.19
N VAL A 660 -17.25 27.21 2.63
CA VAL A 660 -16.66 28.43 2.09
C VAL A 660 -15.65 28.94 3.10
N VAL A 661 -14.40 29.09 2.69
CA VAL A 661 -13.31 29.64 3.53
C VAL A 661 -12.82 30.93 2.88
N VAL A 662 -12.86 32.02 3.65
CA VAL A 662 -12.35 33.33 3.26
C VAL A 662 -11.24 33.70 4.24
N GLY A 663 -10.00 33.58 3.80
CA GLY A 663 -8.81 33.96 4.57
C GLY A 663 -8.26 35.29 4.07
N THR A 664 -8.03 36.24 4.97
CA THR A 664 -7.37 37.50 4.68
C THR A 664 -6.14 37.65 5.55
N GLY A 665 -5.09 38.23 5.00
CA GLY A 665 -3.86 38.48 5.73
C GLY A 665 -3.26 39.82 5.34
N TYR A 666 -2.60 40.48 6.28
CA TYR A 666 -1.91 41.74 6.04
C TYR A 666 -0.66 41.82 6.90
N ILE A 667 0.47 42.14 6.29
CA ILE A 667 1.74 42.31 6.98
C ILE A 667 2.03 43.80 7.07
N ILE A 668 1.93 44.37 8.27
CA ILE A 668 2.38 45.74 8.53
C ILE A 668 3.88 45.66 8.79
N LYS A 669 4.66 46.32 7.94
CA LYS A 669 6.12 46.32 8.05
C LYS A 669 6.61 47.30 9.10
N ASP A 670 7.72 46.94 9.73
CA ASP A 670 8.53 47.83 10.56
C ASP A 670 7.75 48.53 11.70
N VAL A 671 6.81 47.80 12.32
CA VAL A 671 6.08 48.29 13.49
C VAL A 671 7.02 48.31 14.67
N SER A 672 7.26 49.50 15.22
CA SER A 672 8.13 49.68 16.36
C SER A 672 7.35 49.98 17.64
N PHE A 673 7.59 49.18 18.68
CA PHE A 673 7.12 49.47 20.03
C PHE A 673 8.33 49.74 20.94
N ASN A 674 8.16 50.67 21.87
CA ASN A 674 9.11 50.88 22.95
C ASN A 674 8.69 50.00 24.11
N ILE A 675 9.48 48.98 24.41
CA ILE A 675 9.26 48.11 25.56
C ILE A 675 10.34 48.43 26.60
N VAL A 676 9.93 48.57 27.86
CA VAL A 676 10.87 48.71 28.97
C VAL A 676 11.31 47.31 29.37
N SER A 677 12.56 46.98 29.04
CA SER A 677 13.21 45.74 29.44
C SER A 677 14.46 46.13 30.22
N ASP A 678 14.61 45.62 31.45
CA ASP A 678 15.73 45.92 32.33
C ASP A 678 15.91 47.44 32.63
N GLY A 679 14.80 48.13 32.88
CA GLY A 679 14.79 49.57 33.23
C GLY A 679 15.17 50.53 32.10
N ARG A 680 15.49 50.03 30.88
CA ARG A 680 15.82 50.84 29.71
C ARG A 680 14.75 50.70 28.63
N PRO A 681 14.31 51.81 27.99
CA PRO A 681 13.44 51.73 26.83
C PRO A 681 14.22 51.13 25.65
N GLN A 682 13.83 49.93 25.22
CA GLN A 682 14.33 49.31 24.00
C GLN A 682 13.30 49.41 22.89
N LYS A 683 13.72 49.94 21.74
CA LYS A 683 12.92 49.99 20.52
C LYS A 683 13.02 48.63 19.82
N ILE A 684 11.92 47.88 19.82
CA ILE A 684 11.81 46.62 19.08
C ILE A 684 11.10 46.94 17.78
N THR A 685 11.68 46.54 16.65
CA THR A 685 11.10 46.72 15.31
C THR A 685 10.92 45.34 14.69
N SER A 686 9.69 45.00 14.36
CA SER A 686 9.33 43.76 13.66
C SER A 686 8.12 43.99 12.77
N ASN A 687 7.89 43.06 11.85
CA ASN A 687 6.62 43.00 11.14
C ASN A 687 5.51 42.53 12.08
N LEU A 688 4.31 43.08 11.89
CA LEU A 688 3.08 42.64 12.54
C LEU A 688 2.24 41.89 11.50
N ASP A 689 2.05 40.58 11.72
CA ASP A 689 1.28 39.72 10.84
C ASP A 689 -0.18 39.64 11.32
N LEU A 690 -1.09 40.24 10.57
CA LEU A 690 -2.52 40.17 10.82
C LEU A 690 -3.13 39.08 9.94
N LYS A 691 -3.97 38.22 10.52
CA LYS A 691 -4.72 37.18 9.81
C LYS A 691 -6.16 37.18 10.31
N LEU A 692 -7.11 37.07 9.37
CA LEU A 692 -8.52 36.90 9.65
C LEU A 692 -9.07 35.84 8.70
N ASP A 693 -9.43 34.69 9.26
CA ASP A 693 -10.00 33.55 8.56
C ASP A 693 -11.47 33.38 8.96
N PHE A 694 -12.36 33.47 7.99
CA PHE A 694 -13.76 33.11 8.11
C PHE A 694 -14.00 31.76 7.43
N SER A 695 -14.72 30.86 8.08
CA SER A 695 -15.24 29.66 7.42
C SER A 695 -16.72 29.49 7.71
N LEU A 696 -17.48 29.07 6.69
CA LEU A 696 -18.87 28.68 6.79
C LEU A 696 -19.00 27.28 6.20
N ARG A 697 -19.29 26.31 7.05
CA ARG A 697 -19.52 24.92 6.68
C ARG A 697 -20.96 24.54 6.93
N ASP A 698 -21.65 24.04 5.92
CA ASP A 698 -22.97 23.42 6.06
C ASP A 698 -22.85 21.95 5.66
N ASN A 699 -23.21 21.03 6.54
CA ASN A 699 -23.26 19.62 6.23
C ASN A 699 -24.56 18.98 6.71
N GLN A 700 -24.96 17.93 6.01
CA GLN A 700 -26.21 17.21 6.28
C GLN A 700 -26.03 15.74 5.88
N THR A 701 -26.55 14.86 6.73
CA THR A 701 -26.65 13.43 6.48
C THR A 701 -28.13 13.05 6.39
N VAL A 702 -28.50 12.49 5.24
CA VAL A 702 -29.84 11.95 4.98
C VAL A 702 -29.73 10.43 4.88
N ILE A 703 -30.51 9.72 5.68
CA ILE A 703 -30.70 8.28 5.52
C ILE A 703 -31.94 8.08 4.66
N ARG A 704 -31.76 7.39 3.54
CA ARG A 704 -32.81 7.02 2.60
C ARG A 704 -33.05 5.53 2.74
N ARG A 705 -34.24 5.13 3.21
CA ARG A 705 -34.60 3.72 3.35
C ARG A 705 -35.27 3.25 2.06
N ILE A 706 -34.64 2.27 1.41
CA ILE A 706 -34.99 1.89 0.03
C ILE A 706 -36.34 1.19 -0.01
N GLN A 707 -36.63 0.35 0.98
CA GLN A 707 -37.86 -0.43 1.03
C GLN A 707 -39.06 0.42 1.49
N GLU A 708 -38.89 1.21 2.55
CA GLU A 708 -39.98 2.02 3.10
C GLU A 708 -40.23 3.31 2.31
N GLY A 709 -39.32 3.70 1.41
CA GLY A 709 -39.43 4.94 0.65
C GLY A 709 -39.36 6.20 1.53
N VAL A 710 -38.71 6.10 2.69
CA VAL A 710 -38.62 7.19 3.68
C VAL A 710 -37.23 7.81 3.65
N ASP A 711 -37.20 9.14 3.46
CA ASP A 711 -36.02 9.96 3.60
C ASP A 711 -36.03 10.68 4.96
N GLN A 712 -34.97 10.49 5.75
CA GLN A 712 -34.87 11.09 7.08
C GLN A 712 -33.52 11.79 7.27
N VAL A 713 -33.55 13.05 7.71
CA VAL A 713 -32.33 13.75 8.17
C VAL A 713 -31.95 13.25 9.55
N THR A 714 -30.76 12.63 9.68
CA THR A 714 -30.30 12.03 10.95
C THR A 714 -29.16 12.80 11.60
N ALA A 715 -28.37 13.53 10.81
CA ALA A 715 -27.30 14.38 11.33
C ALA A 715 -27.06 15.58 10.40
N GLY A 716 -26.32 16.55 10.91
CA GLY A 716 -25.95 17.73 10.15
C GLY A 716 -25.81 18.96 11.03
N GLN A 717 -24.96 19.88 10.61
CA GLN A 717 -24.75 21.13 11.31
C GLN A 717 -24.30 22.21 10.34
N ARG A 718 -24.75 23.43 10.61
CA ARG A 718 -24.22 24.64 10.01
C ARG A 718 -23.27 25.27 11.01
N ILE A 719 -21.98 25.20 10.72
CA ILE A 719 -20.92 25.80 11.51
C ILE A 719 -20.40 27.03 10.79
N TRP A 720 -20.29 28.15 11.49
CA TRP A 720 -19.41 29.22 11.05
C TRP A 720 -18.34 29.49 12.08
N SER A 721 -17.15 29.85 11.62
CA SER A 721 -16.04 30.23 12.48
C SER A 721 -15.36 31.49 11.98
N VAL A 722 -14.94 32.33 12.92
CA VAL A 722 -14.11 33.51 12.68
C VAL A 722 -12.87 33.35 13.54
N LYS A 723 -11.70 33.38 12.91
CA LYS A 723 -10.40 33.31 13.58
C LYS A 723 -9.59 34.53 13.20
N ALA A 724 -9.29 35.38 14.17
CA ALA A 724 -8.42 36.53 14.00
C ALA A 724 -7.15 36.31 14.81
N SER A 725 -6.00 36.65 14.24
CA SER A 725 -4.74 36.69 14.98
C SER A 725 -3.84 37.84 14.55
N ALA A 726 -3.10 38.38 15.51
CA ALA A 726 -2.04 39.34 15.31
C ALA A 726 -0.76 38.78 15.92
N ASP A 727 0.20 38.42 15.08
CA ASP A 727 1.48 37.84 15.47
C ASP A 727 2.57 38.93 15.42
N TYR A 728 3.33 39.13 16.50
CA TYR A 728 4.45 40.07 16.58
C TYR A 728 5.68 39.42 17.21
N MET A 729 6.83 39.54 16.55
CA MET A 729 8.09 39.04 17.11
C MET A 729 8.68 40.09 18.05
N LEU A 730 8.69 39.78 19.35
CA LEU A 730 9.30 40.62 20.38
C LEU A 730 10.83 40.48 20.39
N SER A 731 11.33 39.29 20.03
CA SER A 731 12.76 39.01 19.79
C SER A 731 12.91 37.85 18.80
N SER A 732 14.15 37.48 18.46
CA SER A 732 14.42 36.27 17.66
C SER A 732 13.91 34.98 18.31
N LYS A 733 13.68 34.99 19.63
CA LYS A 733 13.26 33.83 20.43
C LYS A 733 11.86 33.94 21.01
N LEU A 734 11.26 35.12 21.04
CA LEU A 734 9.95 35.37 21.66
C LEU A 734 8.96 35.95 20.64
N THR A 735 7.83 35.29 20.46
CA THR A 735 6.71 35.78 19.65
C THR A 735 5.48 35.95 20.54
N ALA A 736 4.84 37.11 20.46
CA ALA A 736 3.53 37.35 21.07
C ALA A 736 2.45 37.21 19.98
N ARG A 737 1.36 36.52 20.33
CA ARG A 737 0.18 36.34 19.47
C ARG A 737 -1.06 36.75 20.23
N LEU A 738 -1.75 37.78 19.76
CA LEU A 738 -3.13 38.05 20.15
C LEU A 738 -4.04 37.22 19.25
N TYR A 739 -4.97 36.45 19.82
CA TYR A 739 -5.90 35.61 19.05
C TYR A 739 -7.34 35.78 19.51
N TYR A 740 -8.26 35.60 18.58
CA TYR A 740 -9.71 35.56 18.78
C TYR A 740 -10.29 34.48 17.88
N ASP A 741 -10.86 33.44 18.47
CA ASP A 741 -11.47 32.31 17.78
C ASP A 741 -12.92 32.18 18.24
N GLN A 742 -13.87 32.41 17.34
CA GLN A 742 -15.28 32.21 17.57
C GLN A 742 -15.80 31.09 16.67
N THR A 743 -16.53 30.14 17.23
CA THR A 743 -17.18 29.07 16.48
C THR A 743 -18.62 28.94 16.93
N VAL A 744 -19.56 28.98 15.99
CA VAL A 744 -20.99 28.79 16.23
C VAL A 744 -21.45 27.58 15.43
N SER A 745 -22.14 26.65 16.08
CA SER A 745 -22.77 25.50 15.44
C SER A 745 -24.28 25.54 15.62
N LYS A 746 -25.03 25.39 14.53
CA LYS A 746 -26.48 25.17 14.55
C LYS A 746 -26.76 23.79 13.97
N PHE A 747 -27.27 22.88 14.80
CA PHE A 747 -27.61 21.52 14.36
C PHE A 747 -28.84 21.51 13.45
N LYS A 748 -28.86 20.59 12.47
CA LYS A 748 -29.97 20.39 11.54
C LYS A 748 -31.06 19.49 12.13
N THR A 749 -30.75 18.72 13.17
CA THR A 749 -31.69 17.88 13.91
C THR A 749 -32.08 18.53 15.22
N SER A 750 -33.29 18.23 15.70
CA SER A 750 -33.83 18.78 16.96
C SER A 750 -33.19 18.17 18.22
N ASN A 751 -32.31 17.16 18.06
CA ASN A 751 -31.70 16.42 19.16
C ASN A 751 -30.51 17.14 19.83
N ALA A 752 -30.07 18.28 19.29
CA ALA A 752 -28.92 19.02 19.80
C ALA A 752 -29.16 20.54 19.78
N PHE A 753 -28.70 21.21 20.83
CA PHE A 753 -28.83 22.66 20.98
C PHE A 753 -27.74 23.40 20.23
N PRO A 754 -28.03 24.56 19.61
CA PRO A 754 -27.00 25.42 19.03
C PRO A 754 -25.93 25.79 20.06
N THR A 755 -24.67 25.80 19.65
CA THR A 755 -23.53 26.14 20.50
C THR A 755 -22.79 27.36 19.98
N LEU A 756 -22.28 28.18 20.90
CA LEU A 756 -21.40 29.32 20.63
C LEU A 756 -20.20 29.17 21.57
N ASN A 757 -19.00 29.04 21.00
CA ASN A 757 -17.76 29.01 21.75
C ASN A 757 -16.87 30.17 21.28
N THR A 758 -16.36 30.96 22.22
CA THR A 758 -15.49 32.10 21.96
C THR A 758 -14.26 31.99 22.83
N ASN A 759 -13.09 31.90 22.20
CA ASN A 759 -11.79 31.86 22.84
C ASN A 759 -10.99 33.08 22.40
N ALA A 760 -10.53 33.89 23.34
CA ALA A 760 -9.65 35.02 23.05
C ALA A 760 -8.54 35.08 24.09
N GLY A 761 -7.37 35.57 23.69
CA GLY A 761 -6.25 35.67 24.61
C GLY A 761 -4.95 36.11 23.95
N ILE A 762 -3.91 36.20 24.77
CA ILE A 762 -2.55 36.49 24.36
C ILE A 762 -1.72 35.24 24.63
N ALA A 763 -1.04 34.71 23.61
CA ALA A 763 -0.13 33.59 23.71
C ALA A 763 1.30 34.05 23.46
N PHE A 764 2.22 33.66 24.35
CA PHE A 764 3.66 33.86 24.18
C PHE A 764 4.31 32.55 23.79
N ARG A 765 5.04 32.54 22.67
CA ARG A 765 5.81 31.39 22.20
C ARG A 765 7.29 31.69 22.33
N PHE A 766 7.98 30.89 23.15
CA PHE A 766 9.43 30.95 23.30
C PHE A 766 10.07 29.81 22.51
N ASN A 767 10.98 30.14 21.60
CA ASN A 767 11.72 29.15 20.81
C ASN A 767 13.19 29.13 21.24
N LEU A 768 13.58 28.06 21.96
CA LEU A 768 14.93 27.84 22.46
C LEU A 768 15.88 27.26 21.41
N ALA A 769 15.34 26.78 20.27
CA ALA A 769 16.10 26.19 19.18
C ALA A 769 16.59 27.28 18.21
N GLN A 770 17.49 28.15 18.68
CA GLN A 770 18.39 28.95 17.84
C GLN A 770 19.58 29.44 18.64
#